data_AF-A0A650CJG4-F1
#
_entry.id   AF-A0A650CJG4-F1
#
_cell.length_a   1.000
_cell.length_b   1.000
_cell.length_c   1.000
_cell.angle_alpha   90.00
_cell.angle_beta   90.00
_cell.angle_gamma   90.00
#
_symmetry.space_group_name_H-M   'P 1'
#
loop_
_entity.id
_entity.type
_entity.pdbx_description
1 polymer ?
#
loop_
_entity_poly.entity_id
_entity_poly.type
_entity_poly.pdbx_seq_one_letter_code
_entity_poly.pdbx_strand_id
1 'polypeptide(L)'
;MANNISDNEIKKPNSRVEWAKWLIDHGISIFPIDPETKKPVIKEWQKYSTTPLTDEEKKQYLEMIEKGYNYAVPGGQRGLVILDFEDKELLKAWVGEDELNKLCKNTLCVDTPHGGLHVYLIADDIPEHKFNPVFVREGKGIADLQSFNSYVVGPESCINHKHCNTDKCPWRGQDYTTCYIPLNNNEISRVDLKGLLKFLAEKGKKLGIELSSSARAWIEGEKEEVTHELKEFEELKKELIKHDNGKTIEKVKEEICNKTPPEMIKEVICEGKSYADIGIDRSRGDWRIIFYLLTHGVADPDKILQLLPSDSKAKENEKWNAEKYFYITLKKAWERAKEYIRLKKNLVRAEKVSEIKAEVQETVSEIILKKYKIKTFYQISGDSDSIIGIFKWNKKHGVYEPYETRLRKLVRREIELLQSMIVSDSEKEKKKVKMVKVLSSVVDSIVDEIRDITLTLLPKAPLRIAFPNVTLEWVDSKPNLIFDRDESKFAFHYIPHKIKVEELIKANEIARGKGEISIEDIENLARNVCPKSLEAFKQWVGDKWITLFEIIGYTLYPDIKFKKAFMLLGDTDAGKTTFIKLMEDILGDDNNYSAVPTRELFDPNNRFSTFNLFRKLANVTSETKKYSIDDIDRFKRITGGDPVTADVKFKKPVTFTPYAKLIIASNKLPRVRDTNDKAFWRRWLIVEFPNKFPNDDEWYKKTFTEEELEGILTVSIMAITRVFMQKHFDYEQTPEQIMGLWLANIDTVYKFIKTYTEKGILTVDPRNGDLWVKRTDLYNLYKEFCLDQGFRGVGKKSFARRLREYFGITTDKKNIDGQRVRAFVGIAIDELEKARAEQKYENLLDEFINYVKNNNGVIKEFWEIVQDFGDQGKANRFVTWCLQKNFCSQRGINAYEIHA
;
A
#
# COMPACT_ATOMS: atom_id res chain seq x y z
N MET A 1 -13.02 55.15 -58.39
CA MET A 1 -14.17 54.43 -58.97
C MET A 1 -14.22 53.06 -58.32
N ALA A 2 -15.36 52.73 -57.72
CA ALA A 2 -15.60 51.45 -57.07
C ALA A 2 -15.51 50.29 -58.06
N ASN A 3 -14.99 49.14 -57.62
CA ASN A 3 -15.64 47.84 -57.81
C ASN A 3 -14.94 46.72 -57.01
N ASN A 4 -15.64 46.27 -55.97
CA ASN A 4 -15.84 44.90 -55.51
C ASN A 4 -14.73 43.85 -55.76
N ILE A 5 -14.08 43.44 -54.67
CA ILE A 5 -13.82 42.02 -54.44
C ILE A 5 -14.44 41.68 -53.09
N SER A 6 -15.33 40.70 -53.12
CA SER A 6 -16.17 40.20 -52.03
C SER A 6 -15.39 39.84 -50.77
N ASP A 7 -15.86 40.36 -49.64
CA ASP A 7 -15.65 39.79 -48.32
C ASP A 7 -16.21 38.34 -48.31
N ASN A 8 -15.33 37.36 -48.47
CA ASN A 8 -15.60 36.03 -47.93
C ASN A 8 -15.35 36.13 -46.44
N GLU A 9 -16.40 36.42 -45.67
CA GLU A 9 -16.42 36.18 -44.22
C GLU A 9 -16.01 34.72 -43.98
N ILE A 10 -14.77 34.53 -43.52
CA ILE A 10 -14.31 33.22 -43.03
C ILE A 10 -15.23 32.87 -41.86
N LYS A 11 -16.17 31.94 -42.09
CA LYS A 11 -17.04 31.40 -41.05
C LYS A 11 -16.18 30.97 -39.87
N LYS A 12 -16.42 31.56 -38.71
CA LYS A 12 -15.74 31.21 -37.47
C LYS A 12 -16.00 29.72 -37.17
N PRO A 13 -14.96 28.90 -36.96
CA PRO A 13 -15.15 27.51 -36.59
C PRO A 13 -15.75 27.43 -35.17
N ASN A 14 -16.91 26.80 -35.05
CA ASN A 14 -17.68 26.67 -33.80
C ASN A 14 -17.80 25.22 -33.33
N SER A 15 -17.13 24.29 -34.00
CA SER A 15 -17.14 22.86 -33.67
C SER A 15 -15.78 22.21 -33.91
N ARG A 16 -15.55 21.06 -33.28
CA ARG A 16 -14.34 20.24 -33.45
C ARG A 16 -14.00 19.95 -34.90
N VAL A 17 -15.01 19.67 -35.73
CA VAL A 17 -14.84 19.38 -37.16
C VAL A 17 -14.46 20.64 -37.92
N GLU A 18 -15.09 21.77 -37.63
CA GLU A 18 -14.78 23.04 -38.29
C GLU A 18 -13.37 23.54 -37.93
N TRP A 19 -12.92 23.35 -36.69
CA TRP A 19 -11.55 23.66 -36.29
C TRP A 19 -10.52 22.76 -36.95
N ALA A 20 -10.80 21.46 -37.05
CA ALA A 20 -9.97 20.52 -37.80
C ALA A 20 -9.85 20.93 -39.28
N LYS A 21 -10.98 21.31 -39.92
CA LYS A 21 -11.00 21.83 -41.30
C LYS A 21 -10.20 23.12 -41.40
N TRP A 22 -10.42 24.06 -40.49
CA TRP A 22 -9.71 25.34 -40.45
C TRP A 22 -8.19 25.15 -40.38
N LEU A 23 -7.68 24.28 -39.51
CA LEU A 23 -6.25 24.00 -39.42
C LEU A 23 -5.70 23.41 -40.73
N ILE A 24 -6.41 22.45 -41.33
CA ILE A 24 -6.03 21.87 -42.62
C ILE A 24 -5.99 22.92 -43.73
N ASP A 25 -6.98 23.82 -43.78
CA ASP A 25 -7.07 24.88 -44.78
C ASP A 25 -5.95 25.91 -44.63
N HIS A 26 -5.46 26.13 -43.39
CA HIS A 26 -4.27 26.93 -43.10
C HIS A 26 -2.96 26.13 -43.29
N GLY A 27 -3.06 24.93 -43.85
CA GLY A 27 -1.94 24.04 -44.18
C GLY A 27 -1.22 23.45 -42.97
N ILE A 28 -1.93 23.33 -41.85
CA ILE A 28 -1.48 22.65 -40.64
C ILE A 28 -2.04 21.23 -40.68
N SER A 29 -1.14 20.26 -40.76
CA SER A 29 -1.47 18.84 -40.68
C SER A 29 -2.06 18.51 -39.31
N ILE A 30 -3.03 17.62 -39.29
CA ILE A 30 -3.64 17.04 -38.09
C ILE A 30 -3.71 15.53 -38.22
N PHE A 31 -3.96 14.83 -37.12
CA PHE A 31 -4.29 13.42 -37.17
C PHE A 31 -5.31 13.02 -36.09
N PRO A 32 -6.11 11.97 -36.34
CA PRO A 32 -7.13 11.53 -35.39
C PRO A 32 -6.49 10.86 -34.17
N ILE A 33 -7.04 11.17 -33.00
CA ILE A 33 -6.68 10.55 -31.73
C ILE A 33 -7.92 9.93 -31.08
N ASP A 34 -7.67 8.86 -30.35
CA ASP A 34 -8.69 8.17 -29.58
C ASP A 34 -9.27 9.11 -28.47
N PRO A 35 -10.60 9.29 -28.40
CA PRO A 35 -11.23 10.21 -27.45
C PRO A 35 -10.96 9.93 -25.97
N GLU A 36 -10.72 8.67 -25.61
CA GLU A 36 -10.54 8.25 -24.21
C GLU A 36 -9.07 8.28 -23.79
N THR A 37 -8.18 7.77 -24.66
CA THR A 37 -6.77 7.55 -24.31
C THR A 37 -5.84 8.69 -24.73
N LYS A 38 -6.32 9.65 -25.54
CA LYS A 38 -5.53 10.72 -26.18
C LYS A 38 -4.37 10.20 -27.05
N LYS A 39 -4.42 8.92 -27.43
CA LYS A 39 -3.36 8.28 -28.22
C LYS A 39 -3.68 8.42 -29.72
N PRO A 40 -2.66 8.59 -30.57
CA PRO A 40 -2.82 8.59 -32.02
C PRO A 40 -3.40 7.26 -32.49
N VAL A 41 -4.41 7.31 -33.36
CA VAL A 41 -4.98 6.10 -33.98
C VAL A 41 -4.04 5.55 -35.06
N ILE A 42 -3.15 6.40 -35.57
CA ILE A 42 -2.17 6.11 -36.60
C ILE A 42 -0.76 5.96 -36.02
N LYS A 43 0.00 4.98 -36.52
CA LYS A 43 1.32 4.62 -35.97
C LYS A 43 2.43 5.62 -36.31
N GLU A 44 2.38 6.20 -37.51
CA GLU A 44 3.44 7.06 -38.07
C GLU A 44 3.06 8.55 -38.06
N TRP A 45 2.33 9.01 -37.05
CA TRP A 45 1.86 10.39 -36.96
C TRP A 45 3.00 11.43 -36.94
N GLN A 46 4.21 11.03 -36.51
CA GLN A 46 5.36 11.94 -36.45
C GLN A 46 5.74 12.50 -37.82
N LYS A 47 5.46 11.77 -38.91
CA LYS A 47 5.73 12.24 -40.28
C LYS A 47 5.02 13.57 -40.57
N TYR A 48 3.88 13.83 -39.93
CA TYR A 48 3.12 15.07 -40.11
C TYR A 48 3.73 16.31 -39.45
N SER A 49 4.83 16.14 -38.70
CA SER A 49 5.68 17.27 -38.28
C SER A 49 6.50 17.85 -39.44
N THR A 50 6.65 17.13 -40.56
CA THR A 50 7.48 17.55 -41.71
C THR A 50 6.78 17.39 -43.05
N THR A 51 5.83 16.47 -43.15
CA THR A 51 5.12 16.11 -44.38
C THR A 51 3.67 16.56 -44.31
N PRO A 52 3.18 17.37 -45.27
CA PRO A 52 1.76 17.73 -45.35
C PRO A 52 0.85 16.52 -45.57
N LEU A 53 -0.41 16.63 -45.13
CA LEU A 53 -1.45 15.63 -45.44
C LEU A 53 -1.71 15.53 -46.95
N THR A 54 -1.85 14.30 -47.46
CA THR A 54 -2.40 14.08 -48.81
C THR A 54 -3.90 14.40 -48.84
N ASP A 55 -4.47 14.60 -50.03
CA ASP A 55 -5.90 14.90 -50.15
C ASP A 55 -6.78 13.71 -49.68
N GLU A 56 -6.32 12.47 -49.86
CA GLU A 56 -6.94 11.28 -49.29
C GLU A 56 -6.89 11.28 -47.76
N GLU A 57 -5.74 11.61 -47.18
CA GLU A 57 -5.56 11.67 -45.71
C GLU A 57 -6.42 12.78 -45.09
N LYS A 58 -6.49 13.97 -45.72
CA LYS A 58 -7.38 15.06 -45.29
C LYS A 58 -8.82 14.59 -45.20
N LYS A 59 -9.33 13.97 -46.28
CA LYS A 59 -10.71 13.47 -46.32
C LYS A 59 -10.93 12.39 -45.25
N GLN A 60 -10.04 11.41 -45.16
CA GLN A 60 -10.15 10.32 -44.21
C GLN A 60 -10.17 10.81 -42.75
N TYR A 61 -9.27 11.74 -42.40
CA TYR A 61 -9.15 12.21 -41.03
C TYR A 61 -10.32 13.10 -40.63
N LEU A 62 -10.82 13.93 -41.54
CA LEU A 62 -12.05 14.70 -41.31
C LEU A 62 -13.27 13.79 -41.08
N GLU A 63 -13.43 12.73 -41.88
CA GLU A 63 -14.51 11.74 -41.67
C GLU A 63 -14.40 11.04 -40.31
N MET A 64 -13.19 10.75 -39.83
CA MET A 64 -12.99 10.17 -38.49
C MET A 64 -13.38 11.15 -37.38
N ILE A 65 -13.02 12.42 -37.51
CA ILE A 65 -13.35 13.46 -36.52
C ILE A 65 -14.86 13.72 -36.47
N GLU A 66 -15.52 13.70 -37.64
CA GLU A 66 -16.99 13.75 -37.76
C GLU A 66 -17.67 12.55 -37.07
N LYS A 67 -17.03 11.37 -37.09
CA LYS A 67 -17.52 10.15 -36.42
C LYS A 67 -17.25 10.08 -34.92
N GLY A 68 -16.65 11.10 -34.31
CA GLY A 68 -16.48 11.16 -32.86
C GLY A 68 -15.03 11.21 -32.36
N TYR A 69 -14.04 10.96 -33.23
CA TYR A 69 -12.63 11.03 -32.83
C TYR A 69 -12.21 12.46 -32.47
N ASN A 70 -11.32 12.58 -31.50
CA ASN A 70 -10.58 13.83 -31.29
C ASN A 70 -9.47 13.93 -32.34
N TYR A 71 -8.77 15.06 -32.37
CA TYR A 71 -7.60 15.22 -33.23
C TYR A 71 -6.46 15.90 -32.50
N ALA A 72 -5.25 15.73 -33.04
CA ALA A 72 -4.05 16.34 -32.53
C ALA A 72 -3.33 17.14 -33.62
N VAL A 73 -2.61 18.15 -33.16
CA VAL A 73 -1.76 19.03 -33.98
C VAL A 73 -0.30 18.69 -33.66
N PRO A 74 0.45 18.06 -34.57
CA PRO A 74 1.88 17.84 -34.40
C PRO A 74 2.66 19.15 -34.46
N GLY A 75 3.61 19.33 -33.55
CA GLY A 75 4.55 20.45 -33.58
C GLY A 75 5.68 20.24 -34.60
N GLY A 76 6.44 21.29 -34.88
CA GLY A 76 7.57 21.33 -35.81
C GLY A 76 7.22 21.72 -37.25
N GLN A 77 6.02 21.37 -37.71
CA GLN A 77 5.58 21.63 -39.09
C GLN A 77 5.55 23.13 -39.41
N ARG A 78 6.21 23.54 -40.50
CA ARG A 78 6.25 24.96 -40.92
C ARG A 78 6.71 25.93 -39.83
N GLY A 79 7.56 25.48 -38.89
CA GLY A 79 7.99 26.28 -37.75
C GLY A 79 6.97 26.39 -36.61
N LEU A 80 5.89 25.60 -36.66
CA LEU A 80 4.84 25.58 -35.63
C LEU A 80 5.37 25.02 -34.32
N VAL A 81 5.21 25.78 -33.24
CA VAL A 81 5.43 25.33 -31.88
C VAL A 81 4.24 25.69 -31.01
N ILE A 82 4.04 24.92 -29.95
CA ILE A 82 2.98 25.18 -28.98
C ILE A 82 3.60 25.25 -27.60
N LEU A 83 3.48 26.42 -26.96
CA LEU A 83 3.80 26.54 -25.53
C LEU A 83 2.62 26.01 -24.73
N ASP A 84 2.87 24.95 -23.98
CA ASP A 84 1.88 24.20 -23.21
C ASP A 84 2.12 24.50 -21.73
N PHE A 85 1.39 25.49 -21.20
CA PHE A 85 1.46 25.90 -19.80
C PHE A 85 0.51 25.04 -18.97
N GLU A 86 0.99 24.51 -17.85
CA GLU A 86 0.18 23.63 -17.00
C GLU A 86 -0.92 24.38 -16.23
N ASP A 87 -0.69 25.67 -15.92
CA ASP A 87 -1.58 26.51 -15.11
C ASP A 87 -1.67 27.93 -15.71
N LYS A 88 -2.86 28.27 -16.20
CA LYS A 88 -3.17 29.58 -16.80
C LYS A 88 -3.20 30.70 -15.77
N GLU A 89 -3.66 30.46 -14.55
CA GLU A 89 -3.70 31.47 -13.50
C GLU A 89 -2.29 31.79 -12.99
N LEU A 90 -1.42 30.77 -12.89
CA LEU A 90 0.00 30.99 -12.65
C LEU A 90 0.64 31.81 -13.78
N LEU A 91 0.34 31.50 -15.04
CA LEU A 91 0.84 32.28 -16.17
C LEU A 91 0.35 33.73 -16.12
N LYS A 92 -0.93 33.95 -15.78
CA LYS A 92 -1.51 35.28 -15.59
C LYS A 92 -0.81 36.07 -14.49
N ALA A 93 -0.52 35.43 -13.35
CA ALA A 93 0.25 36.03 -12.26
C ALA A 93 1.73 36.27 -12.64
N TRP A 94 2.28 35.45 -13.52
CA TRP A 94 3.66 35.50 -13.97
C TRP A 94 3.91 36.66 -14.95
N VAL A 95 3.16 36.74 -16.05
CA VAL A 95 3.41 37.75 -17.09
C VAL A 95 2.57 39.02 -16.91
N GLY A 96 1.49 38.94 -16.12
CA GLY A 96 0.47 39.98 -15.99
C GLY A 96 -0.67 39.79 -16.99
N GLU A 97 -1.89 40.15 -16.57
CA GLU A 97 -3.10 40.00 -17.38
C GLU A 97 -3.05 40.74 -18.72
N ASP A 98 -2.53 41.97 -18.73
CA ASP A 98 -2.44 42.78 -19.95
C ASP A 98 -1.52 42.16 -21.00
N GLU A 99 -0.36 41.62 -20.59
CA GLU A 99 0.59 40.99 -21.51
C GLU A 99 0.09 39.62 -22.00
N LEU A 100 -0.57 38.84 -21.14
CA LEU A 100 -1.20 37.59 -21.55
C LEU A 100 -2.33 37.86 -22.56
N ASN A 101 -3.17 38.86 -22.30
CA ASN A 101 -4.23 39.28 -23.23
C ASN A 101 -3.65 39.78 -24.55
N LYS A 102 -2.54 40.53 -24.53
CA LYS A 102 -1.84 40.98 -25.73
C LYS A 102 -1.27 39.81 -26.54
N LEU A 103 -0.68 38.81 -25.88
CA LEU A 103 -0.18 37.60 -26.54
C LEU A 103 -1.31 36.84 -27.22
N CYS A 104 -2.40 36.56 -26.49
CA CYS A 104 -3.55 35.85 -27.05
C CYS A 104 -4.39 36.69 -28.03
N LYS A 105 -4.26 38.01 -28.05
CA LYS A 105 -4.85 38.84 -29.10
C LYS A 105 -4.12 38.68 -30.44
N ASN A 106 -2.84 38.33 -30.42
CA ASN A 106 -2.02 38.23 -31.61
C ASN A 106 -1.93 36.81 -32.17
N THR A 107 -2.19 35.77 -31.36
CA THR A 107 -2.08 34.38 -31.81
C THR A 107 -3.18 33.49 -31.24
N LEU A 108 -3.31 32.29 -31.79
CA LEU A 108 -4.25 31.28 -31.31
C LEU A 108 -3.87 30.81 -29.89
N CYS A 109 -4.79 31.01 -28.95
CA CYS A 109 -4.71 30.50 -27.58
C CYS A 109 -5.89 29.56 -27.29
N VAL A 110 -5.62 28.46 -26.59
CA VAL A 110 -6.63 27.43 -26.30
C VAL A 110 -6.51 27.00 -24.84
N ASP A 111 -7.59 27.15 -24.08
CA ASP A 111 -7.67 26.65 -22.70
C ASP A 111 -7.63 25.13 -22.71
N THR A 112 -6.85 24.55 -21.81
CA THR A 112 -6.75 23.10 -21.69
C THR A 112 -7.78 22.56 -20.69
N PRO A 113 -8.22 21.31 -20.87
CA PRO A 113 -9.09 20.58 -19.94
C PRO A 113 -8.70 20.62 -18.46
N HIS A 114 -7.42 20.87 -18.16
CA HIS A 114 -6.81 20.74 -16.85
C HIS A 114 -6.38 22.10 -16.25
N GLY A 115 -6.91 23.21 -16.76
CA GLY A 115 -6.65 24.56 -16.24
C GLY A 115 -5.37 25.22 -16.79
N GLY A 116 -4.74 24.60 -17.79
CA GLY A 116 -3.59 25.13 -18.49
C GLY A 116 -3.96 25.95 -19.73
N LEU A 117 -2.94 26.37 -20.49
CA LEU A 117 -3.10 27.17 -21.71
C LEU A 117 -2.13 26.70 -22.80
N HIS A 118 -2.64 26.40 -23.98
CA HIS A 118 -1.84 26.26 -25.19
C HIS A 118 -1.73 27.60 -25.91
N VAL A 119 -0.51 28.01 -26.25
CA VAL A 119 -0.23 29.18 -27.10
C VAL A 119 0.47 28.71 -28.36
N TYR A 120 -0.20 28.80 -29.50
CA TYR A 120 0.31 28.37 -30.80
C TYR A 120 1.14 29.50 -31.42
N LEU A 121 2.31 29.18 -31.98
CA LEU A 121 3.25 30.16 -32.51
C LEU A 121 3.97 29.59 -33.73
N ILE A 122 4.32 30.45 -34.70
CA ILE A 122 5.26 30.12 -35.77
C ILE A 122 6.62 30.76 -35.44
N ALA A 123 7.70 30.01 -35.55
CA ALA A 123 9.05 30.54 -35.35
C ALA A 123 10.03 29.96 -36.38
N ASP A 124 10.99 30.78 -36.80
CA ASP A 124 12.04 30.38 -37.74
C ASP A 124 13.15 29.57 -37.07
N ASP A 125 13.40 29.82 -35.78
CA ASP A 125 14.40 29.14 -34.96
C ASP A 125 13.69 28.34 -33.86
N ILE A 126 13.53 27.04 -34.10
CA ILE A 126 12.87 26.09 -33.19
C ILE A 126 13.84 24.97 -32.80
N PRO A 127 13.67 24.33 -31.62
CA PRO A 127 14.52 23.21 -31.21
C PRO A 127 14.52 22.06 -32.22
N GLU A 128 15.71 21.60 -32.61
CA GLU A 128 15.90 20.36 -33.39
C GLU A 128 15.53 19.10 -32.57
N HIS A 129 15.60 19.19 -31.23
CA HIS A 129 15.28 18.12 -30.30
C HIS A 129 14.38 18.62 -29.17
N LYS A 130 13.44 17.76 -28.76
CA LYS A 130 12.51 18.04 -27.65
C LYS A 130 13.29 18.22 -26.34
N PHE A 131 13.16 19.38 -25.71
CA PHE A 131 13.59 19.61 -24.33
C PHE A 131 12.39 20.09 -23.50
N ASN A 132 11.82 19.17 -22.71
CA ASN A 132 10.75 19.51 -21.76
C ASN A 132 11.23 19.17 -20.34
N PRO A 133 10.93 20.00 -19.33
CA PRO A 133 10.17 21.26 -19.41
C PRO A 133 11.00 22.45 -19.91
N VAL A 134 10.34 23.52 -20.36
CA VAL A 134 10.98 24.80 -20.74
C VAL A 134 11.23 25.66 -19.51
N PHE A 135 10.26 25.70 -18.60
CA PHE A 135 10.32 26.47 -17.37
C PHE A 135 10.13 25.58 -16.16
N VAL A 136 10.88 25.89 -15.10
CA VAL A 136 10.84 25.20 -13.82
C VAL A 136 10.57 26.17 -12.68
N ARG A 137 9.85 25.71 -11.66
CA ARG A 137 9.63 26.40 -10.39
C ARG A 137 9.81 25.39 -9.27
N GLU A 138 10.70 25.67 -8.32
CA GLU A 138 11.03 24.76 -7.20
C GLU A 138 11.39 23.32 -7.66
N GLY A 139 12.07 23.20 -8.80
CA GLY A 139 12.48 21.91 -9.38
C GLY A 139 11.39 21.14 -10.13
N LYS A 140 10.17 21.68 -10.25
CA LYS A 140 9.07 21.10 -11.04
C LYS A 140 8.90 21.84 -12.37
N GLY A 141 8.65 21.11 -13.45
CA GLY A 141 8.32 21.69 -14.76
C GLY A 141 6.91 22.27 -14.76
N ILE A 142 6.74 23.50 -15.27
CA ILE A 142 5.45 24.21 -15.28
C ILE A 142 4.97 24.60 -16.69
N ALA A 143 5.83 24.42 -17.70
CA ALA A 143 5.51 24.65 -19.09
C ALA A 143 6.41 23.81 -20.00
N ASP A 144 5.81 23.31 -21.08
CA ASP A 144 6.44 22.47 -22.10
C ASP A 144 6.44 23.20 -23.46
N LEU A 145 7.42 22.90 -24.32
CA LEU A 145 7.45 23.39 -25.71
C LEU A 145 7.22 22.21 -26.64
N GLN A 146 6.03 22.12 -27.20
CA GLN A 146 5.70 21.09 -28.17
C GLN A 146 6.22 21.51 -29.55
N SER A 147 7.19 20.77 -30.08
CA SER A 147 7.85 20.93 -31.38
C SER A 147 7.86 19.57 -32.11
N PHE A 148 8.88 19.27 -32.92
CA PHE A 148 9.06 17.97 -33.58
C PHE A 148 8.88 16.78 -32.62
N ASN A 149 8.30 15.69 -33.12
CA ASN A 149 8.03 14.46 -32.35
C ASN A 149 7.12 14.67 -31.12
N SER A 150 6.34 15.75 -31.09
CA SER A 150 5.31 15.99 -30.08
C SER A 150 4.04 16.57 -30.71
N TYR A 151 2.94 16.52 -29.98
CA TYR A 151 1.65 17.04 -30.42
C TYR A 151 0.86 17.58 -29.24
N VAL A 152 -0.06 18.49 -29.54
CA VAL A 152 -1.14 18.88 -28.63
C VAL A 152 -2.48 18.38 -29.16
N VAL A 153 -3.43 18.15 -28.26
CA VAL A 153 -4.81 17.89 -28.68
C VAL A 153 -5.42 19.20 -29.18
N GLY A 154 -6.13 19.15 -30.30
CA GLY A 154 -6.62 20.34 -30.99
C GLY A 154 -7.89 20.96 -30.38
N PRO A 155 -8.19 22.22 -30.74
CA PRO A 155 -9.39 22.93 -30.31
C PRO A 155 -10.69 22.12 -30.44
N GLU A 156 -11.62 22.34 -29.50
CA GLU A 156 -12.94 21.71 -29.40
C GLU A 156 -12.92 20.18 -29.22
N SER A 157 -11.75 19.57 -29.04
CA SER A 157 -11.64 18.18 -28.60
C SER A 157 -12.00 18.06 -27.11
N CYS A 158 -12.77 17.05 -26.75
CA CYS A 158 -13.25 16.86 -25.38
C CYS A 158 -12.72 15.56 -24.78
N ILE A 159 -12.40 15.56 -23.49
CA ILE A 159 -11.89 14.41 -22.75
C ILE A 159 -12.78 14.17 -21.56
N ASN A 160 -13.19 12.91 -21.41
CA ASN A 160 -13.79 12.43 -20.18
C ASN A 160 -12.69 12.01 -19.19
N HIS A 161 -12.74 12.55 -17.98
CA HIS A 161 -11.70 12.35 -16.96
C HIS A 161 -11.87 11.08 -16.12
N LYS A 162 -12.89 10.26 -16.42
CA LYS A 162 -13.18 8.97 -15.75
C LYS A 162 -12.02 7.99 -15.80
N HIS A 163 -11.25 8.02 -16.90
CA HIS A 163 -10.09 7.15 -17.11
C HIS A 163 -8.74 7.87 -16.93
N CYS A 164 -8.76 9.10 -16.44
CA CYS A 164 -7.58 9.89 -16.17
C CYS A 164 -6.86 9.34 -14.93
N ASN A 165 -5.59 8.93 -15.07
CA ASN A 165 -4.81 8.27 -14.00
C ASN A 165 -3.56 9.05 -13.58
N THR A 166 -3.38 10.27 -14.08
CA THR A 166 -2.20 11.11 -13.79
C THR A 166 -2.50 12.09 -12.67
N ASP A 167 -1.48 12.40 -11.86
CA ASP A 167 -1.58 13.40 -10.79
C ASP A 167 -1.71 14.85 -11.33
N LYS A 168 -1.55 15.03 -12.66
CA LYS A 168 -1.73 16.31 -13.37
C LYS A 168 -3.19 16.61 -13.76
N CYS A 169 -4.12 15.72 -13.44
CA CYS A 169 -5.52 15.80 -13.86
C CYS A 169 -6.40 16.29 -12.71
N PRO A 170 -6.92 17.54 -12.74
CA PRO A 170 -7.74 18.08 -11.64
C PRO A 170 -9.02 17.28 -11.40
N TRP A 171 -9.55 16.66 -12.46
CA TRP A 171 -10.81 15.93 -12.47
C TRP A 171 -10.62 14.40 -12.44
N ARG A 172 -9.48 13.94 -11.90
CA ARG A 172 -9.05 12.54 -11.97
C ARG A 172 -10.14 11.56 -11.50
N GLY A 173 -10.51 10.60 -12.35
CA GLY A 173 -11.46 9.54 -12.03
C GLY A 173 -12.92 9.99 -11.99
N GLN A 174 -13.21 11.27 -12.24
CA GLN A 174 -14.56 11.82 -12.28
C GLN A 174 -15.16 11.60 -13.67
N ASP A 175 -16.43 11.19 -13.73
CA ASP A 175 -17.20 11.14 -14.97
C ASP A 175 -17.61 12.56 -15.39
N TYR A 176 -16.58 13.35 -15.71
CA TYR A 176 -16.66 14.75 -16.03
C TYR A 176 -15.92 14.97 -17.35
N THR A 177 -16.54 15.69 -18.27
CA THR A 177 -15.97 15.95 -19.59
C THR A 177 -15.61 17.42 -19.69
N THR A 178 -14.37 17.72 -20.04
CA THR A 178 -13.94 19.08 -20.39
C THR A 178 -13.25 19.10 -21.73
N CYS A 179 -13.26 20.26 -22.38
CA CYS A 179 -12.80 20.41 -23.75
C CYS A 179 -11.63 21.38 -23.84
N TYR A 180 -10.89 21.30 -24.95
CA TYR A 180 -9.91 22.32 -25.32
C TYR A 180 -10.65 23.52 -25.89
N ILE A 181 -10.80 24.59 -25.13
CA ILE A 181 -11.67 25.71 -25.49
C ILE A 181 -10.82 26.81 -26.14
N PRO A 182 -10.98 27.11 -27.44
CA PRO A 182 -10.26 28.20 -28.07
C PRO A 182 -10.71 29.54 -27.49
N LEU A 183 -9.75 30.35 -27.03
CA LEU A 183 -10.02 31.70 -26.49
C LEU A 183 -10.30 32.71 -27.61
N ASN A 184 -9.82 32.40 -28.80
CA ASN A 184 -9.93 33.24 -29.99
C ASN A 184 -9.83 32.36 -31.24
N ASN A 185 -10.06 32.98 -32.40
CA ASN A 185 -9.88 32.36 -33.71
C ASN A 185 -8.86 33.11 -34.56
N ASN A 186 -7.80 33.63 -33.91
CA ASN A 186 -6.74 34.36 -34.58
C ASN A 186 -5.87 33.41 -35.42
N GLU A 187 -5.29 33.94 -36.50
CA GLU A 187 -4.21 33.23 -37.20
C GLU A 187 -3.02 33.00 -36.26
N ILE A 188 -2.27 31.92 -36.50
CA ILE A 188 -1.10 31.60 -35.69
C ILE A 188 0.04 32.55 -36.09
N SER A 189 0.41 33.45 -35.17
CA SER A 189 1.38 34.50 -35.45
C SER A 189 2.82 33.99 -35.42
N ARG A 190 3.65 34.65 -36.25
CA ARG A 190 5.10 34.47 -36.26
C ARG A 190 5.78 35.27 -35.16
N VAL A 191 6.72 34.67 -34.44
CA VAL A 191 7.42 35.30 -33.30
C VAL A 191 8.93 34.97 -33.28
N ASP A 192 9.71 35.84 -32.62
CA ASP A 192 11.04 35.47 -32.12
C ASP A 192 10.87 34.61 -30.87
N LEU A 193 10.99 33.28 -31.03
CA LEU A 193 10.79 32.32 -29.95
C LEU A 193 11.83 32.49 -28.83
N LYS A 194 13.10 32.71 -29.17
CA LYS A 194 14.15 32.90 -28.17
C LYS A 194 13.94 34.19 -27.39
N GLY A 195 13.58 35.28 -28.07
CA GLY A 195 13.20 36.54 -27.45
C GLY A 195 12.00 36.39 -26.51
N LEU A 196 10.95 35.69 -26.93
CA LEU A 196 9.77 35.42 -26.12
C LEU A 196 10.11 34.61 -24.86
N LEU A 197 10.90 33.54 -24.99
CA LEU A 197 11.29 32.72 -23.84
C LEU A 197 12.18 33.49 -22.85
N LYS A 198 13.08 34.36 -23.33
CA LYS A 198 13.86 35.27 -22.47
C LYS A 198 12.96 36.24 -21.71
N PHE A 199 12.01 36.87 -22.42
CA PHE A 199 11.03 37.77 -21.80
C PHE A 199 10.22 37.08 -20.69
N LEU A 200 9.71 35.87 -20.97
CA LEU A 200 9.00 35.06 -19.97
C LEU A 200 9.91 34.75 -18.76
N ALA A 201 11.16 34.30 -19.00
CA ALA A 201 12.11 34.03 -17.93
C ALA A 201 12.36 35.25 -17.04
N GLU A 202 12.52 36.44 -17.63
CA GLU A 202 12.73 37.70 -16.89
C GLU A 202 11.54 38.06 -16.00
N LYS A 203 10.31 37.94 -16.51
CA LYS A 203 9.09 38.16 -15.73
C LYS A 203 8.95 37.15 -14.59
N GLY A 204 9.48 35.94 -14.76
CA GLY A 204 9.34 34.82 -13.83
C GLY A 204 10.28 34.83 -12.64
N LYS A 205 11.39 35.56 -12.73
CA LYS A 205 12.44 35.60 -11.69
C LYS A 205 11.91 35.90 -10.30
N LYS A 206 10.96 36.84 -10.18
CA LYS A 206 10.37 37.23 -8.87
C LYS A 206 9.50 36.13 -8.23
N LEU A 207 9.01 35.19 -9.04
CA LEU A 207 8.18 34.07 -8.60
C LEU A 207 8.97 32.76 -8.45
N GLY A 208 10.30 32.82 -8.60
CA GLY A 208 11.17 31.65 -8.61
C GLY A 208 10.97 30.77 -9.85
N ILE A 209 10.47 31.35 -10.95
CA ILE A 209 10.34 30.67 -12.24
C ILE A 209 11.58 30.94 -13.07
N GLU A 210 12.23 29.87 -13.51
CA GLU A 210 13.46 29.94 -14.30
C GLU A 210 13.37 29.04 -15.52
N LEU A 211 14.19 29.34 -16.54
CA LEU A 211 14.42 28.40 -17.64
C LEU A 211 15.04 27.10 -17.09
N SER A 212 14.61 25.96 -17.62
CA SER A 212 15.30 24.69 -17.37
C SER A 212 16.73 24.74 -17.92
N SER A 213 17.60 23.85 -17.44
CA SER A 213 18.99 23.77 -17.93
C SER A 213 19.07 23.58 -19.45
N SER A 214 18.21 22.73 -20.00
CA SER A 214 18.16 22.46 -21.45
C SER A 214 17.62 23.65 -22.25
N ALA A 215 16.60 24.35 -21.72
CA ALA A 215 16.05 25.53 -22.37
C ALA A 215 17.05 26.70 -22.35
N ARG A 216 17.76 26.88 -21.23
CA ARG A 216 18.82 27.89 -21.08
C ARG A 216 19.96 27.65 -22.09
N ALA A 217 20.42 26.40 -22.21
CA ALA A 217 21.45 26.02 -23.17
C ALA A 217 21.06 26.32 -24.63
N TRP A 218 19.81 26.04 -25.02
CA TRP A 218 19.31 26.34 -26.37
C TRP A 218 19.17 27.86 -26.65
N ILE A 219 18.75 28.64 -25.64
CA ILE A 219 18.49 30.08 -25.76
C ILE A 219 19.78 30.91 -25.75
N GLU A 220 20.72 30.57 -24.89
CA GLU A 220 21.96 31.35 -24.67
C GLU A 220 23.04 30.99 -25.68
N GLY A 221 22.83 29.95 -26.49
CA GLY A 221 23.83 29.47 -27.43
C GLY A 221 25.07 28.93 -26.72
N GLU A 222 24.98 28.64 -25.41
CA GLU A 222 25.95 27.85 -24.66
C GLU A 222 25.95 26.43 -25.25
N LYS A 223 26.68 26.30 -26.35
CA LYS A 223 27.19 25.04 -26.85
C LYS A 223 28.25 24.54 -25.87
N GLU A 224 27.84 23.95 -24.76
CA GLU A 224 28.73 23.00 -24.09
C GLU A 224 27.97 21.72 -23.76
N GLU A 225 28.10 20.75 -24.69
CA GLU A 225 28.30 19.34 -24.36
C GLU A 225 28.61 18.48 -25.61
N VAL A 226 28.46 19.00 -26.85
CA VAL A 226 28.79 18.20 -28.05
C VAL A 226 30.30 17.96 -28.17
N THR A 227 31.16 18.92 -27.82
CA THR A 227 32.63 18.77 -27.92
C THR A 227 33.26 17.94 -26.80
N HIS A 228 32.68 17.90 -25.60
CA HIS A 228 33.17 17.05 -24.50
C HIS A 228 32.62 15.62 -24.62
N GLU A 229 31.33 15.45 -24.93
CA GLU A 229 30.75 14.11 -25.13
C GLU A 229 31.31 13.40 -26.38
N LEU A 230 31.57 14.11 -27.49
CA LEU A 230 32.23 13.51 -28.67
C LEU A 230 33.68 13.14 -28.37
N LYS A 231 34.40 13.95 -27.57
CA LYS A 231 35.77 13.61 -27.14
C LYS A 231 35.79 12.37 -26.24
N GLU A 232 34.89 12.30 -25.25
CA GLU A 232 34.78 11.09 -24.42
C GLU A 232 34.32 9.86 -25.24
N PHE A 233 33.46 10.06 -26.24
CA PHE A 233 33.03 8.96 -27.11
C PHE A 233 34.17 8.44 -27.98
N GLU A 234 34.97 9.33 -28.56
CA GLU A 234 36.19 8.99 -29.30
C GLU A 234 37.24 8.31 -28.41
N GLU A 235 37.40 8.76 -27.16
CA GLU A 235 38.26 8.12 -26.18
C GLU A 235 37.78 6.71 -25.82
N LEU A 236 36.49 6.54 -25.57
CA LEU A 236 35.89 5.23 -25.31
C LEU A 236 36.01 4.31 -26.54
N LYS A 237 35.78 4.82 -27.75
CA LYS A 237 35.94 4.08 -29.00
C LYS A 237 37.38 3.57 -29.15
N LYS A 238 38.38 4.42 -28.87
CA LYS A 238 39.80 4.03 -28.85
C LYS A 238 40.11 2.98 -27.78
N GLU A 239 39.53 3.09 -26.58
CA GLU A 239 39.67 2.09 -25.52
C GLU A 239 39.09 0.75 -25.96
N LEU A 240 37.85 0.75 -26.44
CA LEU A 240 37.12 -0.44 -26.89
C LEU A 240 37.85 -1.18 -28.03
N ILE A 241 38.34 -0.45 -29.04
CA ILE A 241 39.08 -1.04 -30.16
C ILE A 241 40.36 -1.78 -29.69
N LYS A 242 41.05 -1.29 -28.65
CA LYS A 242 42.23 -1.98 -28.07
C LYS A 242 41.87 -3.34 -27.46
N HIS A 243 40.61 -3.55 -27.11
CA HIS A 243 40.10 -4.77 -26.48
C HIS A 243 39.32 -5.67 -27.45
N ASP A 244 39.20 -5.28 -28.72
CA ASP A 244 38.54 -6.09 -29.74
C ASP A 244 39.40 -7.29 -30.15
N ASN A 245 38.76 -8.43 -30.39
CA ASN A 245 39.44 -9.67 -30.78
C ASN A 245 39.93 -9.67 -32.25
N GLY A 246 39.62 -8.62 -33.03
CA GLY A 246 40.08 -8.45 -34.42
C GLY A 246 39.37 -9.33 -35.44
N LYS A 247 38.39 -10.15 -35.04
CA LYS A 247 37.69 -11.09 -35.94
C LYS A 247 36.69 -10.35 -36.84
N THR A 248 36.43 -10.90 -38.03
CA THR A 248 35.37 -10.39 -38.93
C THR A 248 33.98 -10.70 -38.37
N ILE A 249 32.96 -9.97 -38.83
CA ILE A 249 31.58 -10.14 -38.35
C ILE A 249 31.06 -11.55 -38.65
N GLU A 250 31.41 -12.10 -39.81
CA GLU A 250 31.03 -13.45 -40.24
C GLU A 250 31.61 -14.48 -39.28
N LYS A 251 32.89 -14.33 -38.93
CA LYS A 251 33.59 -15.23 -38.00
C LYS A 251 33.07 -15.08 -36.56
N VAL A 252 32.71 -13.87 -36.14
CA VAL A 252 32.04 -13.62 -34.86
C VAL A 252 30.69 -14.32 -34.81
N LYS A 253 29.86 -14.17 -35.84
CA LYS A 253 28.56 -14.84 -35.94
C LYS A 253 28.74 -16.36 -35.93
N GLU A 254 29.65 -16.89 -36.74
CA GLU A 254 29.97 -18.32 -36.78
C GLU A 254 30.36 -18.85 -35.40
N GLU A 255 31.26 -18.18 -34.68
CA GLU A 255 31.67 -18.59 -33.34
C GLU A 255 30.56 -18.52 -32.29
N ILE A 256 29.70 -17.50 -32.37
CA ILE A 256 28.55 -17.37 -31.47
C ILE A 256 27.51 -18.47 -31.77
N CYS A 257 27.22 -18.73 -33.04
CA CYS A 257 26.16 -19.61 -33.48
C CYS A 257 26.55 -21.10 -33.48
N ASN A 258 27.83 -21.41 -33.61
CA ASN A 258 28.37 -22.76 -33.41
C ASN A 258 28.47 -23.16 -31.93
N LYS A 259 28.34 -22.19 -31.02
CA LYS A 259 28.18 -22.44 -29.58
C LYS A 259 26.70 -22.65 -29.25
N THR A 260 26.40 -22.92 -27.98
CA THR A 260 25.04 -22.92 -27.43
C THR A 260 24.79 -21.57 -26.74
N PRO A 261 24.57 -20.47 -27.48
CA PRO A 261 24.35 -19.16 -26.87
C PRO A 261 22.97 -19.13 -26.20
N PRO A 262 22.73 -18.17 -25.29
CA PRO A 262 21.39 -17.94 -24.74
C PRO A 262 20.37 -17.72 -25.86
N GLU A 263 19.13 -18.18 -25.66
CA GLU A 263 18.05 -18.15 -26.66
C GLU A 263 17.92 -16.80 -27.36
N MET A 264 17.84 -15.70 -26.61
CA MET A 264 17.78 -14.34 -27.17
C MET A 264 18.97 -13.99 -28.08
N ILE A 265 20.19 -14.42 -27.73
CA ILE A 265 21.38 -14.17 -28.54
C ILE A 265 21.29 -14.97 -29.84
N LYS A 266 20.84 -16.23 -29.75
CA LYS A 266 20.61 -17.09 -30.92
C LYS A 266 19.60 -16.44 -31.87
N GLU A 267 18.46 -16.02 -31.35
CA GLU A 267 17.38 -15.43 -32.14
C GLU A 267 17.81 -14.16 -32.87
N VAL A 268 18.56 -13.28 -32.21
CA VAL A 268 18.97 -11.99 -32.79
C VAL A 268 20.20 -12.13 -33.68
N ILE A 269 21.27 -12.80 -33.23
CA ILE A 269 22.55 -12.85 -33.94
C ILE A 269 22.58 -13.95 -35.00
N CYS A 270 22.00 -15.12 -34.70
CA CYS A 270 22.06 -16.30 -35.57
C CYS A 270 20.85 -16.42 -36.49
N GLU A 271 19.65 -16.14 -35.98
CA GLU A 271 18.40 -16.23 -36.75
C GLU A 271 17.99 -14.90 -37.38
N GLY A 272 18.62 -13.78 -36.98
CA GLY A 272 18.40 -12.45 -37.56
C GLY A 272 17.06 -11.81 -37.19
N LYS A 273 16.40 -12.27 -36.11
CA LYS A 273 15.11 -11.72 -35.65
C LYS A 273 15.27 -10.33 -35.06
N SER A 274 14.26 -9.49 -35.23
CA SER A 274 14.16 -8.18 -34.58
C SER A 274 13.77 -8.30 -33.09
N TYR A 275 13.91 -7.23 -32.30
CA TYR A 275 13.42 -7.22 -30.92
C TYR A 275 11.89 -7.32 -30.85
N ALA A 276 11.20 -6.75 -31.83
CA ALA A 276 9.76 -6.89 -31.97
C ALA A 276 9.31 -8.35 -32.18
N ASP A 277 10.03 -9.12 -33.01
CA ASP A 277 9.70 -10.53 -33.30
C ASP A 277 9.76 -11.43 -32.05
N ILE A 278 10.68 -11.13 -31.13
CA ILE A 278 10.88 -11.88 -29.89
C ILE A 278 10.19 -11.23 -28.67
N GLY A 279 9.43 -10.15 -28.89
CA GLY A 279 8.63 -9.49 -27.85
C GLY A 279 9.44 -8.81 -26.72
N ILE A 280 10.64 -8.30 -27.01
CA ILE A 280 11.48 -7.61 -26.01
C ILE A 280 11.53 -6.09 -26.22
N ASP A 281 11.57 -5.34 -25.11
CA ASP A 281 11.86 -3.90 -25.17
C ASP A 281 13.23 -3.64 -25.81
N ARG A 282 13.28 -2.76 -26.80
CA ARG A 282 14.48 -2.45 -27.59
C ARG A 282 15.68 -2.04 -26.73
N SER A 283 15.46 -1.27 -25.66
CA SER A 283 16.58 -0.87 -24.79
C SER A 283 17.14 -2.02 -23.95
N ARG A 284 16.28 -2.92 -23.50
CA ARG A 284 16.73 -4.18 -22.87
C ARG A 284 17.40 -5.10 -23.88
N GLY A 285 16.90 -5.08 -25.12
CA GLY A 285 17.47 -5.70 -26.31
C GLY A 285 18.94 -5.34 -26.49
N ASP A 286 19.17 -4.06 -26.80
CA ASP A 286 20.48 -3.47 -27.07
C ASP A 286 21.45 -3.76 -25.93
N TRP A 287 21.05 -3.48 -24.68
CA TRP A 287 21.89 -3.71 -23.51
C TRP A 287 22.39 -5.15 -23.43
N ARG A 288 21.51 -6.14 -23.64
CA ARG A 288 21.86 -7.56 -23.52
C ARG A 288 22.79 -8.01 -24.65
N ILE A 289 22.53 -7.58 -25.89
CA ILE A 289 23.37 -7.94 -27.04
C ILE A 289 24.75 -7.28 -26.91
N ILE A 290 24.80 -5.97 -26.69
CA ILE A 290 26.05 -5.21 -26.54
C ILE A 290 26.89 -5.81 -25.41
N PHE A 291 26.30 -6.02 -24.24
CA PHE A 291 27.01 -6.60 -23.10
C PHE A 291 27.52 -8.02 -23.41
N TYR A 292 26.74 -8.86 -24.10
CA TYR A 292 27.19 -10.19 -24.52
C TYR A 292 28.37 -10.09 -25.50
N LEU A 293 28.32 -9.20 -26.49
CA LEU A 293 29.40 -9.02 -27.47
C LEU A 293 30.70 -8.56 -26.79
N LEU A 294 30.63 -7.53 -25.96
CA LEU A 294 31.78 -6.99 -25.20
C LEU A 294 32.44 -8.09 -24.34
N THR A 295 31.63 -8.88 -23.65
CA THR A 295 32.11 -9.98 -22.80
C THR A 295 32.73 -11.15 -23.56
N HIS A 296 32.42 -11.28 -24.86
CA HIS A 296 33.00 -12.26 -25.77
C HIS A 296 34.16 -11.68 -26.61
N GLY A 297 34.66 -10.49 -26.27
CA GLY A 297 35.79 -9.84 -26.91
C GLY A 297 35.45 -9.18 -28.24
N VAL A 298 34.18 -8.95 -28.54
CA VAL A 298 33.73 -8.11 -29.66
C VAL A 298 33.50 -6.73 -29.08
N ALA A 299 34.51 -5.87 -29.20
CA ALA A 299 34.54 -4.56 -28.56
C ALA A 299 34.50 -3.39 -29.55
N ASP A 300 34.80 -3.64 -30.84
CA ASP A 300 34.67 -2.63 -31.88
C ASP A 300 33.22 -2.10 -31.99
N PRO A 301 32.97 -0.81 -31.69
CA PRO A 301 31.64 -0.23 -31.73
C PRO A 301 30.95 -0.39 -33.08
N ASP A 302 31.69 -0.34 -34.18
CA ASP A 302 31.12 -0.41 -35.54
C ASP A 302 30.67 -1.85 -35.84
N LYS A 303 31.42 -2.86 -35.38
CA LYS A 303 30.98 -4.28 -35.44
C LYS A 303 29.77 -4.54 -34.57
N ILE A 304 29.77 -3.99 -33.34
CA ILE A 304 28.65 -4.13 -32.41
C ILE A 304 27.38 -3.53 -33.02
N LEU A 305 27.47 -2.32 -33.60
CA LEU A 305 26.34 -1.65 -34.22
C LEU A 305 25.77 -2.46 -35.38
N GLN A 306 26.63 -3.09 -36.19
CA GLN A 306 26.20 -3.96 -37.29
C GLN A 306 25.52 -5.25 -36.81
N LEU A 307 25.96 -5.81 -35.68
CA LEU A 307 25.40 -7.02 -35.08
C LEU A 307 24.08 -6.81 -34.34
N LEU A 308 23.69 -5.56 -34.04
CA LEU A 308 22.38 -5.24 -33.50
C LEU A 308 21.28 -5.44 -34.56
N PRO A 309 20.03 -5.77 -34.18
CA PRO A 309 18.95 -5.92 -35.14
C PRO A 309 18.53 -4.56 -35.72
N SER A 310 17.77 -4.57 -36.81
CA SER A 310 17.34 -3.36 -37.53
C SER A 310 16.50 -2.41 -36.67
N ASP A 311 15.71 -2.93 -35.73
CA ASP A 311 14.85 -2.16 -34.83
C ASP A 311 15.54 -1.70 -33.54
N SER A 312 16.87 -1.86 -33.45
CA SER A 312 17.70 -1.34 -32.36
C SER A 312 17.54 0.17 -32.15
N LYS A 313 17.59 0.65 -30.90
CA LYS A 313 17.59 2.10 -30.65
C LYS A 313 18.92 2.78 -30.96
N ALA A 314 19.99 1.98 -31.13
CA ALA A 314 21.31 2.44 -31.51
C ALA A 314 21.45 2.67 -33.02
N LYS A 315 20.54 2.11 -33.83
CA LYS A 315 20.47 2.36 -35.27
C LYS A 315 19.60 3.59 -35.56
N GLU A 316 19.80 4.16 -36.75
CA GLU A 316 19.18 5.42 -37.21
C GLU A 316 17.75 5.59 -36.70
N ASN A 317 17.54 6.73 -36.02
CA ASN A 317 16.28 7.02 -35.37
C ASN A 317 15.96 8.50 -35.48
N GLU A 318 14.79 8.83 -36.02
CA GLU A 318 14.32 10.22 -36.18
C GLU A 318 13.85 10.86 -34.85
N LYS A 319 13.69 10.06 -33.78
CA LYS A 319 13.06 10.50 -32.51
C LYS A 319 14.06 10.84 -31.39
N TRP A 320 15.30 10.37 -31.46
CA TRP A 320 16.36 10.66 -30.49
C TRP A 320 17.74 10.47 -31.12
N ASN A 321 18.76 11.09 -30.54
CA ASN A 321 20.14 10.92 -30.98
C ASN A 321 20.60 9.46 -30.72
N ALA A 322 20.58 8.63 -31.77
CA ALA A 322 20.93 7.21 -31.73
C ALA A 322 22.41 7.01 -31.35
N GLU A 323 23.30 7.89 -31.79
CA GLU A 323 24.73 7.89 -31.45
C GLU A 323 24.95 8.14 -29.95
N LYS A 324 24.29 9.16 -29.39
CA LYS A 324 24.32 9.45 -27.95
C LYS A 324 23.76 8.28 -27.13
N TYR A 325 22.64 7.69 -27.56
CA TYR A 325 22.09 6.50 -26.92
C TYR A 325 23.07 5.33 -26.97
N PHE A 326 23.67 5.06 -28.15
CA PHE A 326 24.62 3.97 -28.34
C PHE A 326 25.85 4.17 -27.48
N TYR A 327 26.42 5.38 -27.44
CA TYR A 327 27.51 5.76 -26.56
C TYR A 327 27.18 5.49 -25.08
N ILE A 328 26.08 6.03 -24.57
CA ILE A 328 25.69 5.85 -23.16
C ILE A 328 25.51 4.37 -22.83
N THR A 329 24.94 3.60 -23.77
CA THR A 329 24.71 2.16 -23.61
C THR A 329 26.03 1.40 -23.63
N LEU A 330 26.94 1.71 -24.56
CA LEU A 330 28.28 1.15 -24.66
C LEU A 330 29.12 1.47 -23.43
N LYS A 331 29.19 2.73 -22.99
CA LYS A 331 29.94 3.17 -21.80
C LYS A 331 29.51 2.36 -20.58
N LYS A 332 28.21 2.30 -20.33
CA LYS A 332 27.65 1.53 -19.20
C LYS A 332 27.93 0.02 -19.35
N ALA A 333 27.78 -0.53 -20.55
CA ALA A 333 28.00 -1.96 -20.79
C ALA A 333 29.49 -2.33 -20.66
N TRP A 334 30.38 -1.43 -21.09
CA TRP A 334 31.83 -1.57 -21.02
C TRP A 334 32.36 -1.49 -19.60
N GLU A 335 31.91 -0.50 -18.81
CA GLU A 335 32.21 -0.41 -17.37
C GLU A 335 31.89 -1.72 -16.65
N ARG A 336 30.78 -2.36 -17.02
CA ARG A 336 30.44 -3.67 -16.48
C ARG A 336 31.29 -4.79 -17.07
N ALA A 337 31.48 -4.83 -18.40
CA ALA A 337 32.19 -5.92 -19.08
C ALA A 337 33.66 -6.03 -18.67
N LYS A 338 34.32 -4.90 -18.36
CA LYS A 338 35.71 -4.85 -17.88
C LYS A 338 35.97 -5.78 -16.69
N GLU A 339 35.05 -5.82 -15.73
CA GLU A 339 35.17 -6.69 -14.55
C GLU A 339 35.15 -8.18 -14.93
N TYR A 340 34.27 -8.56 -15.87
CA TYR A 340 34.19 -9.95 -16.32
C TYR A 340 35.39 -10.33 -17.19
N ILE A 341 35.91 -9.40 -18.00
CA ILE A 341 37.12 -9.63 -18.81
C ILE A 341 38.33 -9.82 -17.91
N ARG A 342 38.49 -8.98 -16.87
CA ARG A 342 39.52 -9.12 -15.84
C ARG A 342 39.42 -10.48 -15.14
N LEU A 343 38.22 -10.84 -14.68
CA LEU A 343 37.95 -12.12 -14.04
C LEU A 343 38.31 -13.29 -14.97
N LYS A 344 37.92 -13.26 -16.25
CA LYS A 344 38.28 -14.29 -17.22
C LYS A 344 39.80 -14.47 -17.34
N LYS A 345 40.56 -13.37 -17.39
CA LYS A 345 42.03 -13.39 -17.43
C LYS A 345 42.63 -14.02 -16.16
N ASN A 346 42.08 -13.70 -15.00
CA ASN A 346 42.54 -14.25 -13.72
C ASN A 346 42.19 -15.75 -13.59
N LEU A 347 40.98 -16.14 -14.02
CA LEU A 347 40.54 -17.54 -14.05
C LEU A 347 41.37 -18.44 -14.96
N VAL A 348 41.88 -17.92 -16.08
CA VAL A 348 42.79 -18.68 -16.97
C VAL A 348 44.13 -18.96 -16.28
N ARG A 349 44.62 -18.01 -15.46
CA ARG A 349 45.89 -18.11 -14.71
C ARG A 349 45.77 -18.95 -13.44
N ALA A 350 44.59 -19.06 -12.86
CA ALA A 350 44.36 -19.81 -11.64
C ALA A 350 44.61 -21.32 -11.83
N GLU A 351 45.40 -21.90 -10.92
CA GLU A 351 45.76 -23.32 -10.95
C GLU A 351 44.96 -24.11 -9.92
N LYS A 352 44.66 -23.48 -8.78
CA LYS A 352 43.94 -24.13 -7.66
C LYS A 352 42.45 -23.79 -7.67
N VAL A 353 41.65 -24.74 -7.19
CA VAL A 353 40.20 -24.54 -7.01
C VAL A 353 39.91 -23.40 -6.02
N SER A 354 40.72 -23.25 -4.99
CA SER A 354 40.58 -22.17 -4.00
C SER A 354 40.77 -20.78 -4.61
N GLU A 355 41.74 -20.62 -5.52
CA GLU A 355 42.00 -19.37 -6.25
C GLU A 355 40.81 -19.01 -7.14
N ILE A 356 40.30 -19.99 -7.89
CA ILE A 356 39.10 -19.81 -8.72
C ILE A 356 37.89 -19.37 -7.87
N LYS A 357 37.69 -20.01 -6.71
CA LYS A 357 36.58 -19.67 -5.81
C LYS A 357 36.70 -18.25 -5.30
N ALA A 358 37.87 -17.87 -4.78
CA ALA A 358 38.11 -16.54 -4.22
C ALA A 358 37.88 -15.43 -5.25
N GLU A 359 38.46 -15.57 -6.45
CA GLU A 359 38.36 -14.57 -7.52
C GLU A 359 36.90 -14.36 -7.98
N VAL A 360 36.13 -15.45 -8.11
CA VAL A 360 34.71 -15.39 -8.47
C VAL A 360 33.90 -14.77 -7.34
N GLN A 361 34.22 -15.12 -6.09
CA GLN A 361 33.54 -14.59 -4.92
C GLN A 361 33.64 -13.06 -4.89
N GLU A 362 34.87 -12.56 -4.89
CA GLU A 362 35.22 -11.14 -4.83
C GLU A 362 34.56 -10.38 -5.98
N THR A 363 34.77 -10.83 -7.22
CA THR A 363 34.27 -10.10 -8.41
C THR A 363 32.75 -10.06 -8.46
N VAL A 364 32.06 -11.18 -8.18
CA VAL A 364 30.58 -11.21 -8.23
C VAL A 364 29.99 -10.38 -7.10
N SER A 365 30.58 -10.45 -5.90
CA SER A 365 30.21 -9.60 -4.77
C SER A 365 30.33 -8.11 -5.12
N GLU A 366 31.45 -7.69 -5.69
CA GLU A 366 31.67 -6.30 -6.13
C GLU A 366 30.67 -5.83 -7.19
N ILE A 367 30.42 -6.64 -8.23
CA ILE A 367 29.46 -6.31 -9.30
C ILE A 367 28.06 -6.08 -8.72
N ILE A 368 27.63 -6.93 -7.78
CA ILE A 368 26.33 -6.81 -7.14
C ILE A 368 26.27 -5.55 -6.28
N LEU A 369 27.31 -5.28 -5.47
CA LEU A 369 27.36 -4.13 -4.56
C LEU A 369 27.49 -2.78 -5.28
N LYS A 370 28.19 -2.72 -6.42
CA LYS A 370 28.23 -1.52 -7.29
C LYS A 370 26.84 -1.17 -7.84
N LYS A 371 26.02 -2.19 -8.11
CA LYS A 371 24.70 -2.02 -8.75
C LYS A 371 23.55 -1.85 -7.76
N TYR A 372 23.62 -2.54 -6.62
CA TYR A 372 22.55 -2.60 -5.64
C TYR A 372 23.05 -2.09 -4.30
N LYS A 373 22.31 -1.13 -3.73
CA LYS A 373 22.53 -0.68 -2.37
C LYS A 373 21.95 -1.71 -1.41
N ILE A 374 22.82 -2.58 -0.90
CA ILE A 374 22.49 -3.66 0.02
C ILE A 374 23.04 -3.32 1.41
N LYS A 375 22.25 -3.59 2.45
CA LYS A 375 22.68 -3.52 3.86
C LYS A 375 22.29 -4.82 4.55
N THR A 376 23.21 -5.39 5.31
CA THR A 376 22.91 -6.47 6.24
C THR A 376 22.78 -5.86 7.61
N PHE A 377 21.55 -5.77 8.11
CA PHE A 377 21.35 -5.26 9.46
C PHE A 377 21.66 -6.35 10.48
N TYR A 378 22.35 -5.96 11.55
CA TYR A 378 22.55 -6.77 12.75
C TYR A 378 22.23 -5.94 13.99
N GLN A 379 21.99 -6.60 15.10
CA GLN A 379 21.79 -5.97 16.40
C GLN A 379 22.73 -6.60 17.42
N ILE A 380 23.18 -5.80 18.38
CA ILE A 380 24.00 -6.25 19.50
C ILE A 380 23.06 -6.65 20.63
N SER A 381 23.14 -7.89 21.10
CA SER A 381 22.33 -8.40 22.22
C SER A 381 23.25 -9.08 23.23
N GLY A 382 23.56 -8.38 24.32
CA GLY A 382 24.58 -8.83 25.28
C GLY A 382 25.94 -8.92 24.61
N ASP A 383 26.60 -10.09 24.73
CA ASP A 383 27.93 -10.36 24.17
C ASP A 383 27.91 -10.93 22.74
N SER A 384 26.76 -10.95 22.05
CA SER A 384 26.63 -11.55 20.72
C SER A 384 25.88 -10.70 19.71
N ASP A 385 26.39 -10.69 18.47
CA ASP A 385 25.74 -10.06 17.33
C ASP A 385 24.72 -11.01 16.70
N SER A 386 23.49 -10.54 16.57
CA SER A 386 22.42 -11.26 15.89
C SER A 386 22.11 -10.61 14.55
N ILE A 387 22.36 -11.33 13.46
CA ILE A 387 22.01 -10.89 12.10
C ILE A 387 20.48 -10.83 11.98
N ILE A 388 19.97 -9.65 11.65
CA ILE A 388 18.55 -9.42 11.37
C ILE A 388 18.19 -9.93 9.98
N GLY A 389 19.01 -9.59 8.98
CA GLY A 389 18.80 -10.01 7.61
C GLY A 389 19.44 -9.08 6.59
N ILE A 390 19.37 -9.49 5.32
CA ILE A 390 19.90 -8.76 4.17
C ILE A 390 18.78 -7.96 3.51
N PHE A 391 18.99 -6.66 3.33
CA PHE A 391 18.01 -5.73 2.78
C PHE A 391 18.56 -4.98 1.57
N LYS A 392 17.68 -4.62 0.64
CA LYS A 392 18.01 -3.78 -0.51
C LYS A 392 17.22 -2.48 -0.46
N TRP A 393 17.87 -1.37 -0.74
CA TRP A 393 17.22 -0.08 -0.92
C TRP A 393 16.30 -0.09 -2.14
N ASN A 394 15.05 0.27 -1.93
CA ASN A 394 14.08 0.54 -2.99
C ASN A 394 13.81 2.04 -3.06
N LYS A 395 14.49 2.72 -3.99
CA LYS A 395 14.34 4.17 -4.20
C LYS A 395 12.90 4.60 -4.48
N LYS A 396 12.11 3.78 -5.20
CA LYS A 396 10.71 4.10 -5.54
C LYS A 396 9.85 4.17 -4.29
N HIS A 397 10.05 3.22 -3.38
CA HIS A 397 9.25 3.13 -2.15
C HIS A 397 9.88 3.93 -0.99
N GLY A 398 11.17 4.25 -1.06
CA GLY A 398 11.90 4.90 0.03
C GLY A 398 12.15 3.98 1.22
N VAL A 399 12.27 2.66 1.00
CA VAL A 399 12.44 1.66 2.06
C VAL A 399 13.58 0.69 1.82
N TYR A 400 14.07 0.07 2.90
CA TYR A 400 14.88 -1.14 2.82
C TYR A 400 14.00 -2.40 2.93
N GLU A 401 13.92 -3.15 1.85
CA GLU A 401 13.11 -4.37 1.74
C GLU A 401 13.96 -5.63 1.96
N PRO A 402 13.42 -6.68 2.62
CA PRO A 402 14.10 -7.98 2.72
C PRO A 402 14.51 -8.49 1.33
N TYR A 403 15.77 -8.88 1.17
CA TYR A 403 16.34 -9.22 -0.13
C TYR A 403 17.11 -10.55 -0.18
N GLU A 404 17.33 -11.25 0.93
CA GLU A 404 18.16 -12.47 0.98
C GLU A 404 17.78 -13.53 -0.09
N THR A 405 16.50 -13.89 -0.20
CA THR A 405 16.02 -14.88 -1.19
C THR A 405 16.23 -14.39 -2.64
N ARG A 406 15.99 -13.09 -2.89
CA ARG A 406 16.16 -12.48 -4.21
C ARG A 406 17.65 -12.32 -4.55
N LEU A 407 18.50 -12.06 -3.55
CA LEU A 407 19.95 -11.99 -3.68
C LEU A 407 20.53 -13.33 -4.12
N ARG A 408 20.15 -14.45 -3.49
CA ARG A 408 20.58 -15.79 -3.94
C ARG A 408 20.23 -16.05 -5.41
N LYS A 409 19.02 -15.67 -5.83
CA LYS A 409 18.60 -15.78 -7.25
C LYS A 409 19.43 -14.88 -8.17
N LEU A 410 19.76 -13.67 -7.71
CA LEU A 410 20.61 -12.73 -8.45
C LEU A 410 22.03 -13.29 -8.61
N VAL A 411 22.66 -13.76 -7.53
CA VAL A 411 23.99 -14.38 -7.56
C VAL A 411 24.05 -15.56 -8.52
N ARG A 412 23.05 -16.44 -8.51
CA ARG A 412 22.96 -17.57 -9.47
C ARG A 412 22.97 -17.09 -10.93
N ARG A 413 22.21 -16.03 -11.25
CA ARG A 413 22.19 -15.46 -12.61
C ARG A 413 23.54 -14.88 -13.02
N GLU A 414 24.25 -14.24 -12.09
CA GLU A 414 25.60 -13.72 -12.36
C GLU A 414 26.59 -14.87 -12.59
N ILE A 415 26.47 -15.97 -11.86
CA ILE A 415 27.27 -17.18 -12.06
C ILE A 415 26.95 -17.86 -13.40
N GLU A 416 25.67 -17.98 -13.77
CA GLU A 416 25.24 -18.53 -15.07
C GLU A 416 25.81 -17.72 -16.24
N LEU A 417 25.82 -16.39 -16.11
CA LEU A 417 26.45 -15.50 -17.06
C LEU A 417 27.96 -15.75 -17.17
N LEU A 418 28.66 -15.92 -16.03
CA LEU A 418 30.08 -16.25 -16.04
C LEU A 418 30.37 -17.60 -16.72
N GLN A 419 29.51 -18.60 -16.46
CA GLN A 419 29.64 -19.92 -17.06
C GLN A 419 29.54 -19.87 -18.59
N SER A 420 28.66 -19.04 -19.15
CA SER A 420 28.54 -18.89 -20.61
C SER A 420 29.79 -18.24 -21.23
N MET A 421 30.45 -17.34 -20.51
CA MET A 421 31.63 -16.60 -21.00
C MET A 421 32.94 -17.41 -21.01
N ILE A 422 33.03 -18.49 -20.23
CA ILE A 422 34.20 -19.37 -20.15
C ILE A 422 34.31 -20.30 -21.39
N VAL A 423 33.37 -20.20 -22.35
CA VAL A 423 33.41 -21.01 -23.57
C VAL A 423 34.37 -20.43 -24.63
N SER A 424 35.56 -21.03 -24.76
CA SER A 424 36.24 -21.20 -26.07
C SER A 424 37.33 -22.28 -26.05
N ASP A 425 37.28 -23.10 -27.09
CA ASP A 425 38.26 -24.02 -27.69
C ASP A 425 38.55 -25.41 -27.07
N SER A 426 38.73 -26.34 -27.99
CA SER A 426 38.37 -27.76 -27.98
C SER A 426 39.39 -28.71 -27.33
N GLU A 427 40.17 -28.28 -26.33
CA GLU A 427 41.25 -29.15 -25.81
C GLU A 427 41.22 -29.55 -24.32
N LYS A 428 40.32 -29.06 -23.44
CA LYS A 428 40.32 -29.49 -22.01
C LYS A 428 38.94 -29.68 -21.37
N GLU A 429 38.18 -30.66 -21.86
CA GLU A 429 36.85 -31.05 -21.38
C GLU A 429 36.78 -31.39 -19.86
N LYS A 430 37.87 -31.93 -19.27
CA LYS A 430 37.94 -32.21 -17.81
C LYS A 430 38.10 -30.96 -16.94
N LYS A 431 38.80 -29.92 -17.40
CA LYS A 431 38.97 -28.65 -16.65
C LYS A 431 37.64 -27.87 -16.62
N LYS A 432 36.85 -27.97 -17.71
CA LYS A 432 35.51 -27.38 -17.89
C LYS A 432 34.45 -27.89 -16.90
N VAL A 433 34.27 -29.21 -16.79
CA VAL A 433 33.29 -29.81 -15.85
C VAL A 433 33.65 -29.48 -14.40
N LYS A 434 34.95 -29.45 -14.06
CA LYS A 434 35.44 -29.06 -12.74
C LYS A 434 35.11 -27.59 -12.42
N MET A 435 35.29 -26.69 -13.39
CA MET A 435 35.06 -25.25 -13.22
C MET A 435 33.57 -24.91 -13.05
N VAL A 436 32.68 -25.51 -13.85
CA VAL A 436 31.22 -25.34 -13.71
C VAL A 436 30.71 -25.84 -12.36
N LYS A 437 31.17 -27.03 -11.91
CA LYS A 437 30.83 -27.56 -10.58
C LYS A 437 31.32 -26.67 -9.44
N VAL A 438 32.52 -26.07 -9.59
CA VAL A 438 33.09 -25.14 -8.60
C VAL A 438 32.26 -23.85 -8.53
N LEU A 439 31.89 -23.28 -9.68
CA LEU A 439 31.08 -22.06 -9.77
C LEU A 439 29.70 -22.21 -9.13
N SER A 440 29.02 -23.33 -9.36
CA SER A 440 27.72 -23.57 -8.71
C SER A 440 27.82 -23.76 -7.19
N SER A 441 29.02 -24.06 -6.66
CA SER A 441 29.27 -24.25 -5.22
C SER A 441 29.54 -22.95 -4.44
N VAL A 442 29.72 -21.81 -5.11
CA VAL A 442 30.08 -20.53 -4.45
C VAL A 442 28.90 -19.59 -4.23
N VAL A 443 27.66 -19.98 -4.58
CA VAL A 443 26.48 -19.13 -4.39
C VAL A 443 26.34 -18.68 -2.93
N ASP A 444 26.47 -19.62 -1.99
CA ASP A 444 26.29 -19.32 -0.57
C ASP A 444 27.48 -18.53 -0.01
N SER A 445 28.71 -18.83 -0.45
CA SER A 445 29.89 -18.06 -0.01
C SER A 445 29.87 -16.61 -0.53
N ILE A 446 29.36 -16.35 -1.73
CA ILE A 446 29.13 -14.99 -2.25
C ILE A 446 28.06 -14.27 -1.42
N VAL A 447 26.97 -14.95 -1.07
CA VAL A 447 25.91 -14.35 -0.25
C VAL A 447 26.42 -14.03 1.15
N ASP A 448 27.26 -14.90 1.71
CA ASP A 448 27.91 -14.68 3.00
C ASP A 448 28.94 -13.54 2.92
N GLU A 449 29.73 -13.43 1.84
CA GLU A 449 30.63 -12.29 1.65
C GLU A 449 29.89 -10.96 1.49
N ILE A 450 28.84 -10.92 0.66
CA ILE A 450 27.97 -9.73 0.56
C ILE A 450 27.38 -9.41 1.93
N ARG A 451 27.00 -10.42 2.71
CA ARG A 451 26.50 -10.23 4.07
C ARG A 451 27.53 -9.52 4.93
N ASP A 452 28.76 -10.05 4.95
CA ASP A 452 29.85 -9.57 5.79
C ASP A 452 30.32 -8.16 5.40
N ILE A 453 30.48 -7.89 4.09
CA ILE A 453 30.85 -6.56 3.57
C ILE A 453 29.78 -5.51 3.88
N THR A 454 28.51 -5.91 3.93
CA THR A 454 27.39 -4.99 4.12
C THR A 454 26.88 -4.93 5.57
N LEU A 455 27.59 -5.53 6.53
CA LEU A 455 27.23 -5.49 7.94
C LEU A 455 27.07 -4.04 8.41
N THR A 456 25.85 -3.71 8.82
CA THR A 456 25.44 -2.39 9.27
C THR A 456 24.70 -2.56 10.58
N LEU A 457 25.12 -1.85 11.62
CA LEU A 457 24.38 -1.84 12.88
C LEU A 457 22.96 -1.33 12.60
N LEU A 458 21.96 -2.06 13.07
CA LEU A 458 20.56 -1.64 12.96
C LEU A 458 20.43 -0.31 13.70
N PRO A 459 20.13 0.81 13.00
CA PRO A 459 19.98 2.09 13.67
C PRO A 459 18.80 2.01 14.63
N LYS A 460 18.86 2.77 15.73
CA LYS A 460 17.67 3.01 16.56
C LYS A 460 16.62 3.64 15.65
N ALA A 461 15.62 2.86 15.28
CA ALA A 461 14.82 3.15 14.11
C ALA A 461 14.14 4.51 14.26
N PRO A 462 14.27 5.41 13.28
CA PRO A 462 13.36 6.54 13.21
C PRO A 462 11.97 5.96 12.95
N LEU A 463 10.97 6.46 13.67
CA LEU A 463 9.61 5.94 13.67
C LEU A 463 8.93 6.31 12.35
N ARG A 464 9.34 5.66 11.25
CA ARG A 464 9.00 6.03 9.88
C ARG A 464 8.17 5.00 9.15
N ILE A 465 7.22 5.50 8.37
CA ILE A 465 6.43 4.73 7.40
C ILE A 465 6.40 5.51 6.08
N ALA A 466 6.78 4.83 5.00
CA ALA A 466 6.72 5.40 3.66
C ALA A 466 5.35 5.11 3.01
N PHE A 467 4.82 6.10 2.31
CA PHE A 467 3.62 6.04 1.47
C PHE A 467 4.04 6.35 0.01
N PRO A 468 3.18 6.27 -1.01
CA PRO A 468 3.59 6.61 -2.38
C PRO A 468 4.01 8.08 -2.56
N ASN A 469 3.39 9.01 -1.82
CA ASN A 469 3.61 10.46 -1.97
C ASN A 469 4.46 11.10 -0.85
N VAL A 470 4.51 10.53 0.35
CA VAL A 470 5.25 11.09 1.50
C VAL A 470 5.79 9.99 2.42
N THR A 471 6.81 10.30 3.23
CA THR A 471 7.19 9.46 4.38
C THR A 471 6.77 10.15 5.66
N LEU A 472 5.98 9.47 6.48
CA LEU A 472 5.62 9.89 7.82
C LEU A 472 6.75 9.50 8.78
N GLU A 473 7.23 10.45 9.57
CA GLU A 473 8.16 10.24 10.69
C GLU A 473 7.52 10.73 11.97
N TRP A 474 7.55 9.94 13.05
CA TRP A 474 7.12 10.43 14.36
C TRP A 474 8.32 11.00 15.13
N VAL A 475 8.25 12.30 15.43
CA VAL A 475 9.24 13.02 16.26
C VAL A 475 8.50 13.54 17.50
N ASP A 476 8.90 13.09 18.69
CA ASP A 476 8.23 13.42 19.95
C ASP A 476 6.70 13.19 19.91
N SER A 477 6.29 12.12 19.23
CA SER A 477 4.88 11.76 18.98
C SER A 477 4.09 12.80 18.19
N LYS A 478 4.76 13.64 17.41
CA LYS A 478 4.16 14.50 16.40
C LYS A 478 4.49 13.98 15.00
N PRO A 479 3.55 14.04 14.06
CA PRO A 479 3.79 13.64 12.69
C PRO A 479 4.69 14.68 11.99
N ASN A 480 5.79 14.22 11.40
CA ASN A 480 6.69 14.96 10.53
C ASN A 480 6.63 14.34 9.12
N LEU A 481 6.51 15.16 8.08
CA LEU A 481 6.32 14.72 6.70
C LEU A 481 7.59 14.95 5.88
N ILE A 482 8.14 13.87 5.33
CA ILE A 482 9.36 13.87 4.52
C ILE A 482 9.02 13.54 3.06
N PHE A 483 9.22 14.50 2.16
CA PHE A 483 8.97 14.34 0.72
C PHE A 483 10.18 13.75 0.00
N ASP A 484 11.38 14.27 0.29
CA ASP A 484 12.63 13.81 -0.31
C ASP A 484 13.21 12.63 0.45
N ARG A 485 13.23 11.47 -0.21
CA ARG A 485 13.71 10.21 0.36
C ARG A 485 15.07 9.87 -0.20
N ASP A 486 16.01 9.64 0.71
CA ASP A 486 17.32 9.10 0.40
C ASP A 486 17.64 7.89 1.29
N GLU A 487 18.79 7.26 1.06
CA GLU A 487 19.24 6.06 1.76
C GLU A 487 19.59 6.28 3.24
N SER A 488 19.65 7.53 3.71
CA SER A 488 19.82 7.91 5.11
C SER A 488 18.47 8.18 5.80
N LYS A 489 17.48 8.66 5.05
CA LYS A 489 16.11 8.92 5.48
C LYS A 489 15.14 7.79 5.15
N PHE A 490 15.61 6.54 5.25
CA PHE A 490 14.82 5.37 4.88
C PHE A 490 13.75 5.02 5.93
N ALA A 491 12.67 4.42 5.45
CA ALA A 491 11.71 3.68 6.27
C ALA A 491 11.89 2.16 6.10
N PHE A 492 11.26 1.40 6.98
CA PHE A 492 11.23 -0.05 6.94
C PHE A 492 9.88 -0.61 6.46
N HIS A 493 8.87 0.25 6.45
CA HIS A 493 7.50 -0.05 6.11
C HIS A 493 7.08 0.83 4.94
N TYR A 494 6.44 0.20 3.96
CA TYR A 494 5.82 0.89 2.83
C TYR A 494 4.34 0.52 2.80
N ILE A 495 3.47 1.51 2.98
CA ILE A 495 2.03 1.36 2.83
C ILE A 495 1.65 1.82 1.41
N PRO A 496 0.93 1.00 0.62
CA PRO A 496 0.74 1.25 -0.81
C PRO A 496 -0.34 2.29 -1.15
N HIS A 497 -0.82 3.07 -0.19
CA HIS A 497 -1.87 4.08 -0.34
C HIS A 497 -1.32 5.47 -0.03
N LYS A 498 -1.79 6.53 -0.71
CA LYS A 498 -1.35 7.90 -0.39
C LYS A 498 -2.00 8.40 0.89
N ILE A 499 -1.43 9.48 1.44
CA ILE A 499 -2.09 10.31 2.46
C ILE A 499 -2.52 11.61 1.78
N LYS A 500 -3.70 12.15 2.11
CA LYS A 500 -4.15 13.47 1.68
C LYS A 500 -3.40 14.55 2.46
N VAL A 501 -2.15 14.81 2.07
CA VAL A 501 -1.17 15.66 2.78
C VAL A 501 -1.71 17.06 3.04
N GLU A 502 -2.33 17.69 2.06
CA GLU A 502 -2.87 19.05 2.19
C GLU A 502 -3.96 19.12 3.27
N GLU A 503 -4.87 18.15 3.27
CA GLU A 503 -5.94 18.06 4.26
C GLU A 503 -5.40 17.79 5.67
N LEU A 504 -4.38 16.92 5.79
CA LEU A 504 -3.70 16.67 7.06
C LEU A 504 -2.99 17.92 7.59
N ILE A 505 -2.34 18.71 6.73
CA ILE A 505 -1.66 19.95 7.12
C ILE A 505 -2.70 20.98 7.60
N LYS A 506 -3.74 21.24 6.80
CA LYS A 506 -4.83 22.17 7.14
C LYS A 506 -5.45 21.82 8.50
N ALA A 507 -5.78 20.54 8.70
CA ALA A 507 -6.38 20.08 9.95
C ALA A 507 -5.44 20.23 11.16
N ASN A 508 -4.14 19.98 10.98
CA ASN A 508 -3.14 20.21 12.03
C ASN A 508 -2.92 21.70 12.34
N GLU A 509 -3.00 22.59 11.35
CA GLU A 509 -2.89 24.04 11.56
C GLU A 509 -4.07 24.58 12.38
N ILE A 510 -5.29 24.15 12.05
CA ILE A 510 -6.49 24.48 12.82
C ILE A 510 -6.34 24.01 14.27
N ALA A 511 -5.90 22.77 14.47
CA ALA A 511 -5.69 22.23 15.82
C ALA A 511 -4.58 22.95 16.59
N ARG A 512 -3.48 23.34 15.94
CA ARG A 512 -2.43 24.17 16.57
C ARG A 512 -2.96 25.53 17.00
N GLY A 513 -3.85 26.15 16.23
CA GLY A 513 -4.52 27.40 16.60
C GLY A 513 -5.39 27.26 17.86
N LYS A 514 -6.01 26.08 18.08
CA LYS A 514 -6.84 25.79 19.25
C LYS A 514 -6.05 25.28 20.46
N GLY A 515 -4.84 24.76 20.25
CA GLY A 515 -4.02 24.10 21.27
C GLY A 515 -4.40 22.63 21.54
N GLU A 516 -5.49 22.15 20.93
CA GLU A 516 -5.98 20.77 21.01
C GLU A 516 -6.61 20.33 19.67
N ILE A 517 -6.65 19.02 19.44
CA ILE A 517 -7.40 18.41 18.33
C ILE A 517 -8.71 17.90 18.92
N SER A 518 -9.89 18.41 18.57
CA SER A 518 -11.17 17.92 19.12
C SER A 518 -11.73 16.70 18.34
N ILE A 519 -12.74 16.02 18.90
CA ILE A 519 -13.48 14.96 18.18
C ILE A 519 -14.19 15.54 16.95
N GLU A 520 -14.72 16.76 17.06
CA GLU A 520 -15.39 17.46 15.96
C GLU A 520 -14.42 17.77 14.82
N ASP A 521 -13.17 18.13 15.11
CA ASP A 521 -12.13 18.35 14.09
C ASP A 521 -11.85 17.07 13.29
N ILE A 522 -11.77 15.92 13.99
CA ILE A 522 -11.56 14.60 13.37
C ILE A 522 -12.78 14.18 12.55
N GLU A 523 -13.99 14.40 13.07
CA GLU A 523 -15.24 14.08 12.37
C GLU A 523 -15.39 14.91 11.09
N ASN A 524 -15.12 16.21 11.16
CA ASN A 524 -15.16 17.11 10.01
C ASN A 524 -14.15 16.70 8.93
N LEU A 525 -12.93 16.33 9.32
CA LEU A 525 -11.94 15.78 8.40
C LEU A 525 -12.47 14.49 7.76
N ALA A 526 -12.98 13.55 8.56
CA ALA A 526 -13.49 12.27 8.07
C ALA A 526 -14.68 12.43 7.10
N ARG A 527 -15.60 13.36 7.37
CA ARG A 527 -16.70 13.71 6.45
C ARG A 527 -16.19 14.24 5.12
N ASN A 528 -15.08 14.96 5.12
CA ASN A 528 -14.47 15.50 3.91
C ASN A 528 -13.73 14.42 3.10
N VAL A 529 -12.94 13.57 3.77
CA VAL A 529 -11.98 12.71 3.05
C VAL A 529 -12.37 11.24 2.91
N CYS A 530 -13.22 10.71 3.79
CA CYS A 530 -13.68 9.31 3.79
C CYS A 530 -15.09 9.16 4.40
N PRO A 531 -16.11 9.83 3.83
CA PRO A 531 -17.45 9.87 4.41
C PRO A 531 -18.10 8.49 4.53
N LYS A 532 -17.89 7.58 3.56
CA LYS A 532 -18.49 6.24 3.63
C LYS A 532 -17.88 5.41 4.74
N SER A 533 -16.57 5.52 4.93
CA SER A 533 -15.85 4.83 6.01
C SER A 533 -16.26 5.36 7.38
N LEU A 534 -16.47 6.67 7.52
CA LEU A 534 -16.99 7.27 8.74
C LEU A 534 -18.37 6.70 9.10
N GLU A 535 -19.30 6.69 8.13
CA GLU A 535 -20.65 6.15 8.35
C GLU A 535 -20.62 4.65 8.66
N ALA A 536 -19.77 3.87 7.98
CA ALA A 536 -19.56 2.46 8.31
C ALA A 536 -19.06 2.27 9.75
N PHE A 537 -18.08 3.06 10.21
CA PHE A 537 -17.55 2.96 11.56
C PHE A 537 -18.61 3.33 12.61
N LYS A 538 -19.41 4.37 12.36
CA LYS A 538 -20.56 4.74 13.21
C LYS A 538 -21.62 3.65 13.26
N GLN A 539 -21.96 3.04 12.12
CA GLN A 539 -22.89 1.92 12.08
C GLN A 539 -22.36 0.71 12.85
N TRP A 540 -21.06 0.44 12.78
CA TRP A 540 -20.46 -0.71 13.46
C TRP A 540 -20.40 -0.56 14.97
N VAL A 541 -19.98 0.60 15.49
CA VAL A 541 -19.62 0.76 16.92
C VAL A 541 -20.27 1.97 17.60
N GLY A 542 -21.15 2.70 16.92
CA GLY A 542 -21.89 3.83 17.48
C GLY A 542 -21.01 5.04 17.78
N ASP A 543 -21.12 5.55 19.01
CA ASP A 543 -20.36 6.69 19.54
C ASP A 543 -18.85 6.42 19.65
N LYS A 544 -18.43 5.15 19.63
CA LYS A 544 -17.02 4.71 19.72
C LYS A 544 -16.28 4.72 18.36
N TRP A 545 -16.88 5.28 17.31
CA TRP A 545 -16.36 5.23 15.94
C TRP A 545 -14.93 5.77 15.80
N ILE A 546 -14.58 6.80 16.57
CA ILE A 546 -13.25 7.43 16.55
C ILE A 546 -12.15 6.43 16.89
N THR A 547 -12.43 5.48 17.79
CA THR A 547 -11.45 4.50 18.24
C THR A 547 -11.03 3.52 17.16
N LEU A 548 -11.85 3.32 16.13
CA LEU A 548 -11.42 2.55 14.95
C LEU A 548 -10.32 3.30 14.16
N PHE A 549 -10.44 4.63 14.00
CA PHE A 549 -9.37 5.46 13.42
C PHE A 549 -8.14 5.53 14.32
N GLU A 550 -8.31 5.61 15.65
CA GLU A 550 -7.19 5.58 16.60
C GLU A 550 -6.40 4.26 16.52
N ILE A 551 -7.10 3.12 16.40
CA ILE A 551 -6.48 1.80 16.26
C ILE A 551 -5.66 1.74 14.98
N ILE A 552 -6.24 2.15 13.84
CA ILE A 552 -5.54 2.21 12.56
C ILE A 552 -4.32 3.13 12.69
N GLY A 553 -4.49 4.32 13.25
CA GLY A 553 -3.43 5.30 13.43
C GLY A 553 -2.30 4.80 14.33
N TYR A 554 -2.62 4.03 15.36
CA TYR A 554 -1.59 3.43 16.22
C TYR A 554 -0.75 2.39 15.49
N THR A 555 -1.31 1.69 14.50
CA THR A 555 -0.50 0.83 13.63
C THR A 555 0.51 1.61 12.80
N LEU A 556 0.26 2.90 12.55
CA LEU A 556 1.18 3.78 11.83
C LEU A 556 2.33 4.33 12.69
N TYR A 557 2.41 3.95 13.97
CA TYR A 557 3.47 4.34 14.90
C TYR A 557 4.35 3.11 15.18
N PRO A 558 5.56 2.94 14.61
CA PRO A 558 6.38 1.70 14.73
C PRO A 558 7.03 1.45 16.11
N ASP A 559 6.29 1.68 17.20
CA ASP A 559 6.72 1.51 18.59
C ASP A 559 5.50 1.25 19.51
N ILE A 560 5.72 0.89 20.78
CA ILE A 560 4.68 0.59 21.77
C ILE A 560 4.68 1.67 22.86
N LYS A 561 3.80 2.67 22.71
CA LYS A 561 3.67 3.78 23.66
C LYS A 561 2.63 3.52 24.77
N PHE A 562 1.46 2.99 24.42
CA PHE A 562 0.32 2.86 25.35
C PHE A 562 0.15 1.49 25.99
N LYS A 563 0.97 0.52 25.57
CA LYS A 563 0.90 -0.87 26.02
C LYS A 563 -0.48 -1.50 25.87
N LYS A 564 -1.09 -1.35 24.69
CA LYS A 564 -2.44 -1.81 24.37
C LYS A 564 -2.47 -2.96 23.35
N ALA A 565 -3.45 -3.84 23.52
CA ALA A 565 -3.97 -4.83 22.59
C ALA A 565 -5.47 -4.56 22.43
N PHE A 566 -5.99 -4.79 21.22
CA PHE A 566 -7.35 -4.42 20.85
C PHE A 566 -8.17 -5.68 20.60
N MET A 567 -9.34 -5.74 21.22
CA MET A 567 -10.33 -6.80 21.01
C MET A 567 -11.55 -6.20 20.32
N LEU A 568 -11.88 -6.70 19.14
CA LEU A 568 -13.12 -6.39 18.46
C LEU A 568 -14.11 -7.51 18.83
N LEU A 569 -15.09 -7.21 19.67
CA LEU A 569 -16.01 -8.18 20.25
C LEU A 569 -17.42 -8.00 19.69
N GLY A 570 -18.09 -9.06 19.28
CA GLY A 570 -19.48 -8.98 18.81
C GLY A 570 -19.92 -10.26 18.13
N ASP A 571 -21.18 -10.37 17.74
CA ASP A 571 -21.72 -11.58 17.10
C ASP A 571 -21.31 -11.72 15.63
N THR A 572 -21.65 -12.86 15.01
CA THR A 572 -21.45 -13.08 13.57
C THR A 572 -22.19 -12.01 12.75
N ASP A 573 -21.61 -11.63 11.62
CA ASP A 573 -22.12 -10.59 10.70
C ASP A 573 -22.15 -9.16 11.30
N ALA A 574 -21.34 -8.90 12.34
CA ALA A 574 -21.28 -7.58 12.99
C ALA A 574 -20.29 -6.57 12.35
N GLY A 575 -19.60 -6.92 11.27
CA GLY A 575 -18.59 -6.05 10.62
C GLY A 575 -17.15 -6.21 11.11
N LYS A 576 -16.89 -7.06 12.12
CA LYS A 576 -15.55 -7.29 12.69
C LYS A 576 -14.54 -7.82 11.66
N THR A 577 -14.90 -8.88 10.93
CA THR A 577 -14.03 -9.46 9.89
C THR A 577 -13.82 -8.48 8.75
N THR A 578 -14.82 -7.64 8.47
CA THR A 578 -14.73 -6.56 7.49
C THR A 578 -13.71 -5.50 7.90
N PHE A 579 -13.67 -5.12 9.18
CA PHE A 579 -12.63 -4.24 9.71
C PHE A 579 -11.23 -4.89 9.70
N ILE A 580 -11.11 -6.19 9.99
CA ILE A 580 -9.83 -6.91 9.84
C ILE A 580 -9.34 -6.87 8.39
N LYS A 581 -10.21 -7.16 7.43
CA LYS A 581 -9.89 -7.05 6.00
C LYS A 581 -9.48 -5.62 5.61
N LEU A 582 -10.15 -4.61 6.16
CA LEU A 582 -9.78 -3.21 5.97
C LEU A 582 -8.36 -2.91 6.50
N MET A 583 -8.00 -3.43 7.68
CA MET A 583 -6.64 -3.31 8.20
C MET A 583 -5.61 -3.98 7.29
N GLU A 584 -5.91 -5.18 6.78
CA GLU A 584 -5.04 -5.91 5.84
C GLU A 584 -4.84 -5.10 4.56
N ASP A 585 -5.92 -4.57 3.97
CA ASP A 585 -5.86 -3.73 2.77
C ASP A 585 -5.05 -2.45 3.03
N ILE A 586 -5.33 -1.71 4.11
CA ILE A 586 -4.60 -0.49 4.48
C ILE A 586 -3.10 -0.77 4.69
N LEU A 587 -2.75 -1.85 5.39
CA LEU A 587 -1.35 -2.18 5.65
C LEU A 587 -0.67 -2.78 4.42
N GLY A 588 -1.42 -3.35 3.48
CA GLY A 588 -0.94 -3.80 2.18
C GLY A 588 -0.09 -5.06 2.24
N ASP A 589 1.20 -4.93 1.96
CA ASP A 589 2.14 -6.06 1.86
C ASP A 589 2.19 -6.87 3.17
N ASP A 590 2.22 -8.21 3.06
CA ASP A 590 2.46 -9.16 4.15
C ASP A 590 3.71 -8.81 4.98
N ASN A 591 4.63 -8.01 4.46
CA ASN A 591 5.76 -7.46 5.21
C ASN A 591 5.34 -6.56 6.38
N ASN A 592 4.19 -5.87 6.31
CA ASN A 592 3.75 -4.90 7.33
C ASN A 592 2.93 -5.50 8.46
N TYR A 593 2.22 -6.62 8.25
CA TYR A 593 1.41 -7.25 9.30
C TYR A 593 1.65 -8.76 9.38
N SER A 594 1.06 -9.39 10.39
CA SER A 594 0.96 -10.84 10.51
C SER A 594 -0.44 -11.25 10.93
N ALA A 595 -0.79 -12.52 10.73
CA ALA A 595 -2.08 -13.09 11.13
C ALA A 595 -1.90 -14.33 12.00
N VAL A 596 -0.98 -14.28 12.98
CA VAL A 596 -0.75 -15.40 13.90
C VAL A 596 -1.96 -15.54 14.82
N PRO A 597 -2.59 -16.73 14.91
CA PRO A 597 -3.67 -16.98 15.84
C PRO A 597 -3.24 -16.72 17.29
N THR A 598 -4.15 -16.17 18.09
CA THR A 598 -3.90 -15.80 19.49
C THR A 598 -3.44 -17.01 20.30
N ARG A 599 -4.09 -18.16 20.08
CA ARG A 599 -3.72 -19.40 20.75
C ARG A 599 -2.28 -19.82 20.45
N GLU A 600 -1.84 -19.72 19.20
CA GLU A 600 -0.48 -20.11 18.80
C GLU A 600 0.58 -19.14 19.29
N LEU A 601 0.23 -17.85 19.32
CA LEU A 601 1.14 -16.80 19.79
C LEU A 601 1.42 -16.95 21.29
N PHE A 602 0.41 -17.34 22.07
CA PHE A 602 0.48 -17.47 23.54
C PHE A 602 0.47 -18.92 24.04
N ASP A 603 0.81 -19.88 23.19
CA ASP A 603 1.12 -21.25 23.61
C ASP A 603 2.54 -21.31 24.19
N PRO A 604 2.73 -21.68 25.47
CA PRO A 604 4.05 -21.78 26.09
C PRO A 604 4.96 -22.80 25.39
N ASN A 605 4.41 -23.76 24.65
CA ASN A 605 5.17 -24.78 23.91
C ASN A 605 5.57 -24.31 22.50
N ASN A 606 4.99 -23.21 21.99
CA ASN A 606 5.31 -22.69 20.67
C ASN A 606 6.37 -21.58 20.77
N ARG A 607 7.62 -21.92 20.43
CA ARG A 607 8.77 -21.00 20.48
C ARG A 607 9.04 -20.27 19.15
N PHE A 608 8.36 -20.66 18.08
CA PHE A 608 8.58 -20.12 16.73
C PHE A 608 7.61 -19.00 16.37
N SER A 609 6.37 -19.05 16.87
CA SER A 609 5.28 -18.16 16.45
C SER A 609 5.58 -16.68 16.64
N THR A 610 6.34 -16.34 17.70
CA THR A 610 6.65 -14.95 18.06
C THR A 610 7.51 -14.27 16.99
N PHE A 611 8.36 -15.00 16.25
CA PHE A 611 9.19 -14.42 15.19
C PHE A 611 8.36 -13.76 14.07
N ASN A 612 7.11 -14.18 13.87
CA ASN A 612 6.23 -13.55 12.88
C ASN A 612 5.85 -12.11 13.24
N LEU A 613 6.03 -11.68 14.50
CA LEU A 613 5.87 -10.29 14.92
C LEU A 613 7.11 -9.43 14.64
N PHE A 614 8.20 -10.05 14.18
CA PHE A 614 9.42 -9.34 13.87
C PHE A 614 9.16 -8.28 12.80
N ARG A 615 9.36 -7.02 13.19
CA ARG A 615 9.13 -5.85 12.35
C ARG A 615 7.75 -5.82 11.69
N LYS A 616 6.69 -6.13 12.44
CA LYS A 616 5.31 -5.94 12.00
C LYS A 616 4.69 -4.73 12.69
N LEU A 617 3.89 -3.97 11.96
CA LEU A 617 3.05 -2.89 12.48
C LEU A 617 1.86 -3.43 13.26
N ALA A 618 1.29 -4.56 12.82
CA ALA A 618 0.15 -5.20 13.47
C ALA A 618 0.19 -6.72 13.37
N ASN A 619 -0.45 -7.39 14.34
CA ASN A 619 -0.92 -8.76 14.20
C ASN A 619 -2.45 -8.76 14.22
N VAL A 620 -3.06 -8.94 13.06
CA VAL A 620 -4.52 -8.91 12.87
C VAL A 620 -5.02 -10.35 12.76
N THR A 621 -5.97 -10.74 13.62
CA THR A 621 -6.44 -12.13 13.63
C THR A 621 -7.93 -12.22 13.95
N SER A 622 -8.58 -13.28 13.45
CA SER A 622 -9.98 -13.57 13.68
C SER A 622 -10.14 -14.92 14.36
N GLU A 623 -10.75 -14.91 15.55
CA GLU A 623 -10.90 -16.08 16.42
C GLU A 623 -12.36 -16.52 16.50
N THR A 624 -12.66 -17.64 15.84
CA THR A 624 -14.02 -18.18 15.71
C THR A 624 -14.33 -19.28 16.73
N LYS A 625 -13.31 -19.97 17.24
CA LYS A 625 -13.44 -21.08 18.20
C LYS A 625 -13.16 -20.61 19.62
N LYS A 626 -13.36 -21.49 20.62
CA LYS A 626 -12.89 -21.23 21.98
C LYS A 626 -11.36 -21.37 22.03
N TYR A 627 -10.69 -20.41 22.63
CA TYR A 627 -9.23 -20.34 22.76
C TYR A 627 -8.82 -19.80 24.13
N SER A 628 -7.52 -19.83 24.42
CA SER A 628 -6.92 -19.41 25.68
C SER A 628 -5.71 -18.52 25.43
N ILE A 629 -5.40 -17.69 26.41
CA ILE A 629 -4.09 -17.03 26.55
C ILE A 629 -3.40 -17.70 27.73
N ASP A 630 -2.53 -18.67 27.43
CA ASP A 630 -1.87 -19.49 28.45
C ASP A 630 -0.55 -18.86 28.95
N ASP A 631 0.16 -18.12 28.11
CA ASP A 631 1.39 -17.39 28.44
C ASP A 631 1.14 -15.88 28.62
N ILE A 632 0.64 -15.50 29.80
CA ILE A 632 0.35 -14.10 30.17
C ILE A 632 1.64 -13.26 30.15
N ASP A 633 2.78 -13.80 30.57
CA ASP A 633 4.04 -13.04 30.62
C ASP A 633 4.55 -12.70 29.22
N ARG A 634 4.40 -13.60 28.24
CA ARG A 634 4.67 -13.28 26.83
C ARG A 634 3.71 -12.23 26.28
N PHE A 635 2.41 -12.33 26.58
CA PHE A 635 1.45 -11.28 26.23
C PHE A 635 1.88 -9.92 26.80
N LYS A 636 2.28 -9.90 28.08
CA LYS A 636 2.73 -8.70 28.78
C LYS A 636 4.01 -8.11 28.17
N ARG A 637 4.96 -8.95 27.74
CA ARG A 637 6.20 -8.53 27.06
C ARG A 637 5.92 -7.95 25.67
N ILE A 638 5.14 -8.65 24.85
CA ILE A 638 4.80 -8.21 23.48
C ILE A 638 4.06 -6.88 23.50
N THR A 639 2.99 -6.79 24.29
CA THR A 639 2.25 -5.52 24.48
C THR A 639 3.02 -4.49 25.28
N GLY A 640 4.12 -4.87 25.94
CA GLY A 640 4.97 -3.97 26.71
C GLY A 640 6.02 -3.24 25.87
N GLY A 641 6.32 -3.75 24.67
CA GLY A 641 7.51 -3.36 23.91
C GLY A 641 8.80 -3.91 24.52
N ASP A 642 8.73 -5.04 25.24
CA ASP A 642 9.90 -5.67 25.85
C ASP A 642 10.57 -6.64 24.85
N PRO A 643 11.90 -6.85 24.92
CA PRO A 643 12.57 -7.85 24.09
C PRO A 643 11.99 -9.25 24.28
N VAL A 644 11.77 -9.95 23.17
CA VAL A 644 11.33 -11.34 23.12
C VAL A 644 12.31 -12.18 22.30
N THR A 645 12.58 -13.39 22.75
CA THR A 645 13.41 -14.36 22.02
C THR A 645 12.51 -15.34 21.29
N ALA A 646 12.75 -15.50 19.99
CA ALA A 646 12.05 -16.46 19.16
C ALA A 646 13.03 -17.42 18.48
N ASP A 647 12.66 -18.70 18.42
CA ASP A 647 13.39 -19.70 17.67
C ASP A 647 13.11 -19.51 16.18
N VAL A 648 14.17 -19.58 15.36
CA VAL A 648 14.06 -19.52 13.90
C VAL A 648 14.55 -20.87 13.35
N LYS A 649 13.74 -21.52 12.51
CA LYS A 649 14.09 -22.85 11.98
C LYS A 649 15.47 -22.81 11.32
N PHE A 650 16.33 -23.74 11.75
CA PHE A 650 17.69 -23.91 11.25
C PHE A 650 18.63 -22.71 11.48
N LYS A 651 18.30 -21.78 12.39
CA LYS A 651 19.14 -20.63 12.76
C LYS A 651 19.23 -20.51 14.29
N LYS A 652 20.19 -19.71 14.78
CA LYS A 652 20.24 -19.35 16.21
C LYS A 652 18.98 -18.55 16.58
N PRO A 653 18.49 -18.64 17.84
CA PRO A 653 17.38 -17.82 18.30
C PRO A 653 17.68 -16.33 18.11
N VAL A 654 16.65 -15.55 17.81
CA VAL A 654 16.74 -14.11 17.61
C VAL A 654 15.95 -13.41 18.70
N THR A 655 16.60 -12.49 19.41
CA THR A 655 15.95 -11.62 20.42
C THR A 655 15.64 -10.27 19.80
N PHE A 656 14.40 -9.81 19.82
CA PHE A 656 14.03 -8.52 19.23
C PHE A 656 12.91 -7.85 20.03
N THR A 657 12.73 -6.55 19.84
CA THR A 657 11.60 -5.82 20.42
C THR A 657 10.44 -5.75 19.42
N PRO A 658 9.30 -6.42 19.69
CA PRO A 658 8.14 -6.34 18.83
C PRO A 658 7.45 -4.98 19.01
N TYR A 659 6.96 -4.40 17.92
CA TYR A 659 6.10 -3.22 17.94
C TYR A 659 4.75 -3.45 17.26
N ALA A 660 4.41 -4.72 17.00
CA ALA A 660 3.16 -5.13 16.39
C ALA A 660 1.98 -4.90 17.33
N LYS A 661 0.95 -4.22 16.85
CA LYS A 661 -0.30 -3.98 17.60
C LYS A 661 -1.13 -5.25 17.48
N LEU A 662 -1.47 -5.85 18.60
CA LEU A 662 -2.33 -7.03 18.61
C LEU A 662 -3.78 -6.59 18.42
N ILE A 663 -4.41 -7.00 17.32
CA ILE A 663 -5.80 -6.69 17.00
C ILE A 663 -6.52 -8.00 16.74
N ILE A 664 -7.48 -8.32 17.60
CA ILE A 664 -8.16 -9.62 17.63
C ILE A 664 -9.64 -9.39 17.42
N ALA A 665 -10.19 -9.87 16.31
CA ALA A 665 -11.63 -10.00 16.13
C ALA A 665 -12.10 -11.32 16.74
N SER A 666 -13.12 -11.29 17.59
CA SER A 666 -13.68 -12.51 18.14
C SER A 666 -15.14 -12.39 18.52
N ASN A 667 -15.85 -13.51 18.45
CA ASN A 667 -17.19 -13.63 19.02
C ASN A 667 -17.15 -14.04 20.49
N LYS A 668 -16.01 -14.54 20.98
CA LYS A 668 -15.87 -15.06 22.35
C LYS A 668 -14.53 -14.63 22.93
N LEU A 669 -14.57 -14.11 24.15
CA LEU A 669 -13.36 -13.76 24.87
C LEU A 669 -12.57 -15.03 25.26
N PRO A 670 -11.23 -15.02 25.20
CA PRO A 670 -10.42 -16.18 25.51
C PRO A 670 -10.45 -16.50 27.00
N ARG A 671 -10.20 -17.77 27.31
CA ARG A 671 -9.98 -18.21 28.67
C ARG A 671 -8.62 -17.72 29.17
N VAL A 672 -8.59 -17.23 30.40
CA VAL A 672 -7.40 -16.77 31.10
C VAL A 672 -7.27 -17.59 32.39
N ARG A 673 -6.07 -18.09 32.69
CA ARG A 673 -5.84 -18.92 33.90
C ARG A 673 -5.78 -18.07 35.17
N ASP A 674 -5.08 -16.94 35.11
CA ASP A 674 -4.96 -16.01 36.23
C ASP A 674 -5.78 -14.74 35.96
N THR A 675 -6.88 -14.59 36.68
CA THR A 675 -7.79 -13.45 36.55
C THR A 675 -7.43 -12.27 37.44
N ASN A 676 -6.42 -12.40 38.31
CA ASN A 676 -6.05 -11.37 39.28
C ASN A 676 -4.95 -10.42 38.79
N ASP A 677 -4.41 -10.63 37.58
CA ASP A 677 -3.35 -9.80 37.00
C ASP A 677 -3.91 -8.48 36.42
N LYS A 678 -3.93 -7.42 37.25
CA LYS A 678 -4.31 -6.06 36.79
C LYS A 678 -3.44 -5.55 35.63
N ALA A 679 -2.18 -5.97 35.55
CA ALA A 679 -1.29 -5.56 34.48
C ALA A 679 -1.67 -6.24 33.15
N PHE A 680 -2.27 -7.43 33.18
CA PHE A 680 -2.88 -8.05 32.00
C PHE A 680 -4.12 -7.27 31.56
N TRP A 681 -5.05 -6.98 32.48
CA TRP A 681 -6.32 -6.31 32.15
C TRP A 681 -6.14 -4.90 31.59
N ARG A 682 -5.23 -4.09 32.17
CA ARG A 682 -4.98 -2.71 31.68
C ARG A 682 -4.45 -2.62 30.25
N ARG A 683 -3.96 -3.73 29.68
CA ARG A 683 -3.43 -3.79 28.32
C ARG A 683 -4.53 -3.99 27.28
N TRP A 684 -5.77 -4.29 27.66
CA TRP A 684 -6.84 -4.43 26.69
C TRP A 684 -7.56 -3.12 26.43
N LEU A 685 -8.10 -3.00 25.23
CA LEU A 685 -9.16 -2.07 24.85
C LEU A 685 -10.17 -2.91 24.04
N ILE A 686 -11.41 -3.00 24.51
CA ILE A 686 -12.44 -3.86 23.92
C ILE A 686 -13.48 -2.99 23.22
N VAL A 687 -13.47 -3.02 21.90
CA VAL A 687 -14.48 -2.35 21.06
C VAL A 687 -15.59 -3.36 20.76
N GLU A 688 -16.80 -3.06 21.23
CA GLU A 688 -17.98 -3.88 20.97
C GLU A 688 -18.62 -3.49 19.63
N PHE A 689 -18.96 -4.49 18.83
CA PHE A 689 -19.69 -4.39 17.55
C PHE A 689 -21.08 -4.97 17.78
N PRO A 690 -22.05 -4.18 18.29
CA PRO A 690 -23.34 -4.67 18.74
C PRO A 690 -24.35 -4.95 17.62
N ASN A 691 -24.12 -4.39 16.43
CA ASN A 691 -25.07 -4.43 15.32
C ASN A 691 -24.82 -5.62 14.39
N LYS A 692 -25.85 -6.06 13.67
CA LYS A 692 -25.77 -7.15 12.69
C LYS A 692 -26.14 -6.64 11.30
N PHE A 693 -25.38 -7.05 10.29
CA PHE A 693 -25.52 -6.59 8.91
C PHE A 693 -25.80 -7.78 7.98
N PRO A 694 -26.55 -7.57 6.88
CA PRO A 694 -26.70 -8.58 5.84
C PRO A 694 -25.37 -8.79 5.09
N ASN A 695 -25.16 -9.98 4.53
CA ASN A 695 -24.02 -10.24 3.66
C ASN A 695 -24.24 -9.59 2.29
N ASP A 696 -23.30 -8.75 1.87
CA ASP A 696 -23.23 -8.12 0.56
C ASP A 696 -21.78 -8.15 0.07
N ASP A 697 -21.53 -8.95 -0.96
CA ASP A 697 -20.20 -9.19 -1.52
C ASP A 697 -19.60 -7.95 -2.22
N GLU A 698 -20.45 -6.99 -2.62
CA GLU A 698 -20.02 -5.76 -3.29
C GLU A 698 -19.88 -4.57 -2.33
N TRP A 699 -20.58 -4.59 -1.19
CA TRP A 699 -20.61 -3.48 -0.22
C TRP A 699 -19.20 -3.02 0.16
N TYR A 700 -18.30 -3.98 0.42
CA TYR A 700 -16.91 -3.67 0.80
C TYR A 700 -16.19 -2.84 -0.27
N LYS A 701 -16.26 -3.27 -1.54
CA LYS A 701 -15.58 -2.60 -2.66
C LYS A 701 -16.17 -1.22 -2.96
N LYS A 702 -17.48 -1.04 -2.73
CA LYS A 702 -18.18 0.24 -2.92
C LYS A 702 -17.92 1.24 -1.78
N THR A 703 -17.65 0.73 -0.58
CA THR A 703 -17.44 1.51 0.65
C THR A 703 -15.98 1.90 0.82
N PHE A 704 -15.05 0.94 0.71
CA PHE A 704 -13.61 1.15 0.91
C PHE A 704 -12.89 1.22 -0.44
N THR A 705 -13.18 2.29 -1.19
CA THR A 705 -12.44 2.62 -2.42
C THR A 705 -11.03 3.11 -2.08
N GLU A 706 -10.13 3.18 -3.07
CA GLU A 706 -8.78 3.71 -2.86
C GLU A 706 -8.81 5.11 -2.20
N GLU A 707 -9.69 5.99 -2.65
CA GLU A 707 -9.86 7.33 -2.06
C GLU A 707 -10.27 7.29 -0.58
N GLU A 708 -11.16 6.36 -0.22
CA GLU A 708 -11.59 6.14 1.16
C GLU A 708 -10.44 5.60 2.01
N LEU A 709 -9.60 4.70 1.49
CA LEU A 709 -8.40 4.22 2.19
C LEU A 709 -7.40 5.35 2.45
N GLU A 710 -7.14 6.20 1.45
CA GLU A 710 -6.29 7.40 1.60
C GLU A 710 -6.86 8.36 2.65
N GLY A 711 -8.18 8.56 2.67
CA GLY A 711 -8.87 9.35 3.66
C GLY A 711 -8.80 8.75 5.08
N ILE A 712 -9.00 7.44 5.21
CA ILE A 712 -8.88 6.71 6.49
C ILE A 712 -7.48 6.89 7.07
N LEU A 713 -6.44 6.70 6.27
CA LEU A 713 -5.05 6.90 6.70
C LEU A 713 -4.82 8.32 7.20
N THR A 714 -5.32 9.31 6.46
CA THR A 714 -5.21 10.73 6.80
C THR A 714 -5.87 11.04 8.15
N VAL A 715 -7.12 10.61 8.33
CA VAL A 715 -7.89 10.79 9.58
C VAL A 715 -7.24 10.04 10.73
N SER A 716 -6.75 8.83 10.48
CA SER A 716 -6.11 7.98 11.50
C SER A 716 -4.83 8.59 12.06
N ILE A 717 -4.02 9.27 11.22
CA ILE A 717 -2.83 10.01 11.67
C ILE A 717 -3.22 11.14 12.63
N MET A 718 -4.29 11.87 12.32
CA MET A 718 -4.79 12.93 13.20
C MET A 718 -5.38 12.37 14.49
N ALA A 719 -6.17 11.29 14.40
CA ALA A 719 -6.76 10.61 15.55
C ALA A 719 -5.69 10.09 16.53
N ILE A 720 -4.66 9.38 16.05
CA ILE A 720 -3.58 8.93 16.93
C ILE A 720 -2.74 10.09 17.49
N THR A 721 -2.60 11.19 16.74
CA THR A 721 -1.93 12.41 17.25
C THR A 721 -2.69 12.98 18.45
N ARG A 722 -4.04 13.02 18.39
CA ARG A 722 -4.88 13.40 19.54
C ARG A 722 -4.65 12.48 20.74
N VAL A 723 -4.63 11.16 20.54
CA VAL A 723 -4.31 10.18 21.59
C VAL A 723 -2.95 10.47 22.23
N PHE A 724 -1.93 10.82 21.44
CA PHE A 724 -0.62 11.20 21.96
C PHE A 724 -0.64 12.48 22.80
N MET A 725 -1.45 13.47 22.41
CA MET A 725 -1.61 14.72 23.15
C MET A 725 -2.32 14.50 24.49
N GLN A 726 -3.42 13.74 24.51
CA GLN A 726 -4.23 13.50 25.72
C GLN A 726 -3.72 12.32 26.58
N LYS A 727 -2.81 11.50 26.04
CA LYS A 727 -2.17 10.33 26.68
C LYS A 727 -3.11 9.15 27.00
N HIS A 728 -4.29 9.13 26.41
CA HIS A 728 -5.25 8.01 26.48
C HIS A 728 -6.06 7.93 25.17
N PHE A 729 -6.68 6.79 24.91
CA PHE A 729 -7.64 6.66 23.79
C PHE A 729 -8.96 7.37 24.14
N ASP A 730 -9.70 7.87 23.15
CA ASP A 730 -11.00 8.52 23.38
C ASP A 730 -12.02 7.56 24.02
N TYR A 731 -11.93 6.26 23.70
CA TYR A 731 -12.62 5.20 24.44
C TYR A 731 -11.64 4.25 25.11
N GLU A 732 -11.51 4.35 26.44
CA GLU A 732 -10.60 3.48 27.21
C GLU A 732 -11.28 2.98 28.50
N GLN A 733 -11.36 1.65 28.63
CA GLN A 733 -11.95 0.99 29.79
C GLN A 733 -10.91 0.81 30.90
N THR A 734 -11.33 0.94 32.15
CA THR A 734 -10.52 0.60 33.32
C THR A 734 -10.24 -0.92 33.36
N PRO A 735 -9.15 -1.37 34.02
CA PRO A 735 -8.86 -2.79 34.20
C PRO A 735 -10.03 -3.56 34.83
N GLU A 736 -10.73 -2.94 35.77
CA GLU A 736 -11.89 -3.49 36.45
C GLU A 736 -13.11 -3.64 35.51
N GLN A 737 -13.36 -2.67 34.63
CA GLN A 737 -14.41 -2.76 33.61
C GLN A 737 -14.10 -3.86 32.58
N ILE A 738 -12.85 -3.94 32.11
CA ILE A 738 -12.40 -4.98 31.18
C ILE A 738 -12.58 -6.36 31.80
N MET A 739 -12.06 -6.58 33.01
CA MET A 739 -12.21 -7.82 33.74
C MET A 739 -13.69 -8.17 33.94
N GLY A 740 -14.51 -7.18 34.31
CA GLY A 740 -15.95 -7.36 34.49
C GLY A 740 -16.66 -7.82 33.23
N LEU A 741 -16.43 -7.13 32.11
CA LEU A 741 -16.95 -7.53 30.79
C LEU A 741 -16.46 -8.94 30.43
N TRP A 742 -15.19 -9.23 30.68
CA TRP A 742 -14.58 -10.52 30.36
C TRP A 742 -15.22 -11.67 31.12
N LEU A 743 -15.28 -11.56 32.44
CA LEU A 743 -15.82 -12.59 33.31
C LEU A 743 -17.33 -12.76 33.13
N ALA A 744 -18.09 -11.69 32.88
CA ALA A 744 -19.52 -11.78 32.59
C ALA A 744 -19.80 -12.59 31.31
N ASN A 745 -18.88 -12.59 30.34
CA ASN A 745 -19.01 -13.36 29.10
C ASN A 745 -18.60 -14.84 29.25
N ILE A 746 -17.68 -15.18 30.16
CA ILE A 746 -17.11 -16.54 30.24
C ILE A 746 -17.47 -17.31 31.52
N ASP A 747 -17.95 -16.64 32.57
CA ASP A 747 -18.24 -17.22 33.88
C ASP A 747 -19.68 -16.94 34.34
N THR A 748 -20.49 -17.99 34.36
CA THR A 748 -21.91 -17.90 34.74
C THR A 748 -22.14 -17.45 36.18
N VAL A 749 -21.19 -17.70 37.09
CA VAL A 749 -21.29 -17.24 38.49
C VAL A 749 -21.07 -15.74 38.57
N TYR A 750 -20.07 -15.23 37.84
CA TYR A 750 -19.81 -13.80 37.78
C TYR A 750 -20.98 -13.06 37.14
N LYS A 751 -21.49 -13.58 36.01
CA LYS A 751 -22.68 -13.04 35.34
C LYS A 751 -23.89 -13.02 36.26
N PHE A 752 -24.17 -14.12 36.96
CA PHE A 752 -25.26 -14.20 37.95
C PHE A 752 -25.19 -13.07 38.99
N ILE A 753 -24.05 -12.95 39.68
CA ILE A 753 -23.90 -11.95 40.74
C ILE A 753 -24.06 -10.55 40.18
N LYS A 754 -23.38 -10.21 39.08
CA LYS A 754 -23.49 -8.86 38.48
C LYS A 754 -24.91 -8.53 38.04
N THR A 755 -25.53 -9.40 37.25
CA THR A 755 -26.90 -9.17 36.76
C THR A 755 -27.90 -9.02 37.90
N TYR A 756 -27.82 -9.84 38.94
CA TYR A 756 -28.78 -9.75 40.05
C TYR A 756 -28.47 -8.62 41.02
N THR A 757 -27.22 -8.16 41.09
CA THR A 757 -26.86 -6.92 41.82
C THR A 757 -27.41 -5.69 41.09
N GLU A 758 -27.26 -5.63 39.77
CA GLU A 758 -27.81 -4.55 38.93
C GLU A 758 -29.34 -4.46 39.02
N LYS A 759 -30.01 -5.61 39.17
CA LYS A 759 -31.46 -5.70 39.37
C LYS A 759 -31.91 -5.44 40.82
N GLY A 760 -31.00 -5.18 41.76
CA GLY A 760 -31.31 -4.99 43.18
C GLY A 760 -31.68 -6.27 43.94
N ILE A 761 -31.72 -7.45 43.28
CA ILE A 761 -32.06 -8.74 43.90
C ILE A 761 -30.96 -9.20 44.87
N LEU A 762 -29.70 -8.85 44.58
CA LEU A 762 -28.55 -9.16 45.43
C LEU A 762 -27.89 -7.88 45.93
N THR A 763 -27.55 -7.85 47.20
CA THR A 763 -26.63 -6.87 47.78
C THR A 763 -25.31 -7.54 48.10
N VAL A 764 -24.19 -6.96 47.65
CA VAL A 764 -22.84 -7.53 47.82
C VAL A 764 -21.93 -6.50 48.48
N ASP A 765 -21.48 -6.79 49.70
CA ASP A 765 -20.39 -6.09 50.38
C ASP A 765 -19.58 -7.09 51.22
N PRO A 766 -18.41 -7.57 50.72
CA PRO A 766 -17.61 -8.58 51.41
C PRO A 766 -17.05 -8.11 52.77
N ARG A 767 -17.09 -6.81 53.08
CA ARG A 767 -16.64 -6.26 54.36
C ARG A 767 -17.75 -6.24 55.41
N ASN A 768 -19.00 -6.42 54.98
CA ASN A 768 -20.15 -6.42 55.87
C ASN A 768 -20.54 -7.83 56.30
N GLY A 769 -20.19 -8.19 57.53
CA GLY A 769 -20.48 -9.49 58.14
C GLY A 769 -21.96 -9.76 58.41
N ASP A 770 -22.79 -8.71 58.40
CA ASP A 770 -24.23 -8.78 58.67
C ASP A 770 -25.04 -9.03 57.40
N LEU A 771 -24.45 -8.80 56.22
CA LEU A 771 -24.99 -9.29 54.96
C LEU A 771 -24.70 -10.78 54.83
N TRP A 772 -25.72 -11.62 54.91
CA TRP A 772 -25.56 -13.05 54.72
C TRP A 772 -26.79 -13.71 54.11
N VAL A 773 -26.58 -14.87 53.50
CA VAL A 773 -27.62 -15.71 52.91
C VAL A 773 -27.27 -17.19 53.11
N LYS A 774 -28.27 -18.05 53.33
CA LYS A 774 -28.02 -19.50 53.43
C LYS A 774 -27.37 -19.99 52.14
N ARG A 775 -26.38 -20.89 52.27
CA ARG A 775 -25.66 -21.42 51.10
C ARG A 775 -26.55 -22.14 50.11
N THR A 776 -27.62 -22.77 50.60
CA THR A 776 -28.63 -23.46 49.78
C THR A 776 -29.39 -22.50 48.91
N ASP A 777 -29.81 -21.37 49.48
CA ASP A 777 -30.78 -20.45 48.89
C ASP A 777 -30.11 -19.70 47.75
N LEU A 778 -28.92 -19.13 48.00
CA LEU A 778 -28.14 -18.46 46.95
C LEU A 778 -27.74 -19.41 45.81
N TYR A 779 -27.43 -20.68 46.11
CA TYR A 779 -27.08 -21.66 45.07
C TYR A 779 -28.29 -22.10 44.24
N ASN A 780 -29.48 -22.16 44.86
CA ASN A 780 -30.72 -22.42 44.14
C ASN A 780 -31.08 -21.26 43.22
N LEU A 781 -31.00 -20.03 43.73
CA LEU A 781 -31.18 -18.81 42.95
C LEU A 781 -30.22 -18.75 41.75
N TYR A 782 -28.96 -19.15 41.94
CA TYR A 782 -27.99 -19.29 40.84
C TYR A 782 -28.39 -20.36 39.81
N LYS A 783 -28.93 -21.50 40.24
CA LYS A 783 -29.36 -22.57 39.33
C LYS A 783 -30.57 -22.13 38.50
N GLU A 784 -31.51 -21.42 39.12
CA GLU A 784 -32.65 -20.79 38.45
C GLU A 784 -32.17 -19.78 37.42
N PHE A 785 -31.27 -18.87 37.80
CA PHE A 785 -30.64 -17.96 36.84
C PHE A 785 -29.97 -18.70 35.66
N CYS A 786 -29.23 -19.78 35.93
CA CYS A 786 -28.61 -20.57 34.87
C CYS A 786 -29.66 -21.20 33.95
N LEU A 787 -30.75 -21.73 34.51
CA LEU A 787 -31.84 -22.31 33.75
C LEU A 787 -32.49 -21.26 32.84
N ASP A 788 -32.80 -20.09 33.38
CA ASP A 788 -33.42 -18.97 32.67
C ASP A 788 -32.57 -18.51 31.49
N GLN A 789 -31.26 -18.49 31.69
CA GLN A 789 -30.31 -18.04 30.68
C GLN A 789 -29.83 -19.17 29.75
N GLY A 790 -30.34 -20.40 29.90
CA GLY A 790 -29.92 -21.56 29.11
C GLY A 790 -28.47 -22.00 29.37
N PHE A 791 -27.89 -21.64 30.52
CA PHE A 791 -26.54 -21.98 30.90
C PHE A 791 -26.44 -23.29 31.67
N ARG A 792 -25.35 -24.02 31.44
CA ARG A 792 -24.92 -25.08 32.37
C ARG A 792 -24.24 -24.45 33.58
N GLY A 793 -24.92 -24.47 34.71
CA GLY A 793 -24.38 -24.00 35.99
C GLY A 793 -23.22 -24.87 36.48
N VAL A 794 -22.40 -24.32 37.38
CA VAL A 794 -21.32 -25.06 38.04
C VAL A 794 -21.77 -25.72 39.34
N GLY A 795 -21.06 -26.77 39.77
CA GLY A 795 -21.32 -27.44 41.06
C GLY A 795 -21.04 -26.55 42.28
N LYS A 796 -21.68 -26.86 43.43
CA LYS A 796 -21.60 -26.11 44.70
C LYS A 796 -20.17 -25.72 45.14
N LYS A 797 -19.19 -26.62 44.95
CA LYS A 797 -17.78 -26.36 45.31
C LYS A 797 -17.17 -25.26 44.43
N SER A 798 -17.38 -25.35 43.11
CA SER A 798 -16.89 -24.35 42.15
C SER A 798 -17.60 -23.01 42.34
N PHE A 799 -18.92 -23.04 42.59
CA PHE A 799 -19.70 -21.84 42.90
C PHE A 799 -19.13 -21.08 44.10
N ALA A 800 -18.96 -21.77 45.24
CA ALA A 800 -18.40 -21.15 46.45
C ALA A 800 -16.96 -20.65 46.26
N ARG A 801 -16.13 -21.39 45.50
CA ARG A 801 -14.76 -20.97 45.17
C ARG A 801 -14.76 -19.68 44.34
N ARG A 802 -15.58 -19.58 43.30
CA ARG A 802 -15.69 -18.40 42.44
C ARG A 802 -16.26 -17.17 43.17
N LEU A 803 -17.24 -17.37 44.05
CA LEU A 803 -17.75 -16.29 44.91
C LEU A 803 -16.64 -15.68 45.78
N ARG A 804 -15.77 -16.53 46.33
CA ARG A 804 -14.60 -16.09 47.10
C ARG A 804 -13.58 -15.37 46.22
N GLU A 805 -13.22 -15.98 45.08
CA GLU A 805 -12.19 -15.45 44.18
C GLU A 805 -12.56 -14.10 43.57
N TYR A 806 -13.79 -13.94 43.07
CA TYR A 806 -14.18 -12.72 42.36
C TYR A 806 -14.78 -11.63 43.26
N PHE A 807 -15.45 -12.02 44.35
CA PHE A 807 -16.25 -11.10 45.17
C PHE A 807 -15.82 -11.06 46.64
N GLY A 808 -14.81 -11.84 47.05
CA GLY A 808 -14.37 -11.89 48.45
C GLY A 808 -15.37 -12.56 49.40
N ILE A 809 -16.41 -13.20 48.87
CA ILE A 809 -17.48 -13.81 49.67
C ILE A 809 -16.98 -15.09 50.34
N THR A 810 -17.06 -15.10 51.67
CA THR A 810 -16.62 -16.23 52.49
C THR A 810 -17.83 -17.00 53.04
N THR A 811 -17.58 -18.00 53.88
CA THR A 811 -18.64 -18.79 54.50
C THR A 811 -18.46 -18.80 56.01
N ASP A 812 -19.57 -18.67 56.72
CA ASP A 812 -19.61 -18.74 58.19
C ASP A 812 -20.83 -19.53 58.67
N LYS A 813 -20.94 -19.75 59.99
CA LYS A 813 -22.11 -20.33 60.64
C LYS A 813 -22.96 -19.22 61.27
N LYS A 814 -24.19 -19.05 60.79
CA LYS A 814 -25.16 -18.12 61.36
C LYS A 814 -26.21 -18.89 62.16
N ASN A 815 -26.72 -18.30 63.23
CA ASN A 815 -27.78 -18.88 64.05
C ASN A 815 -29.13 -18.37 63.55
N ILE A 816 -30.04 -19.28 63.20
CA ILE A 816 -31.40 -18.98 62.81
C ILE A 816 -32.30 -19.87 63.68
N ASP A 817 -33.15 -19.26 64.51
CA ASP A 817 -34.10 -19.94 65.38
C ASP A 817 -33.49 -21.09 66.22
N GLY A 818 -32.28 -20.87 66.74
CA GLY A 818 -31.55 -21.85 67.56
C GLY A 818 -30.76 -22.91 66.78
N GLN A 819 -30.85 -22.93 65.44
CA GLN A 819 -30.09 -23.83 64.58
C GLN A 819 -28.92 -23.14 63.88
N ARG A 820 -27.74 -23.77 63.91
CA ARG A 820 -26.54 -23.29 63.20
C ARG A 820 -26.57 -23.70 61.74
N VAL A 821 -26.79 -22.74 60.84
CA VAL A 821 -26.76 -22.95 59.39
C VAL A 821 -25.48 -22.39 58.77
N ARG A 822 -25.03 -23.01 57.67
CA ARG A 822 -23.90 -22.47 56.88
C ARG A 822 -24.41 -21.40 55.92
N ALA A 823 -23.86 -20.19 56.03
CA ALA A 823 -24.21 -19.04 55.21
C ALA A 823 -23.01 -18.57 54.37
N PHE A 824 -23.28 -17.92 53.25
CA PHE A 824 -22.33 -17.01 52.62
C PHE A 824 -22.40 -15.66 53.34
N VAL A 825 -21.25 -15.01 53.54
CA VAL A 825 -21.13 -13.74 54.26
C VAL A 825 -20.58 -12.67 53.32
N GLY A 826 -21.11 -11.46 53.46
CA GLY A 826 -20.90 -10.32 52.57
C GLY A 826 -21.89 -10.25 51.40
N ILE A 827 -22.95 -11.06 51.42
CA ILE A 827 -23.96 -11.10 50.36
C ILE A 827 -25.33 -11.47 50.95
N ALA A 828 -26.36 -10.73 50.56
CA ALA A 828 -27.74 -10.98 50.96
C ALA A 828 -28.67 -10.96 49.73
N ILE A 829 -29.81 -11.65 49.85
CA ILE A 829 -30.91 -11.58 48.88
C ILE A 829 -31.89 -10.54 49.40
N ASP A 830 -32.29 -9.61 48.53
CA ASP A 830 -33.45 -8.76 48.79
C ASP A 830 -34.71 -9.55 48.44
N GLU A 831 -35.40 -10.08 49.45
CA GLU A 831 -36.58 -10.92 49.25
C GLU A 831 -37.78 -10.14 48.67
N LEU A 832 -37.83 -8.80 48.81
CA LEU A 832 -38.89 -7.98 48.21
C LEU A 832 -38.64 -7.82 46.71
N GLU A 833 -37.42 -7.47 46.30
CA GLU A 833 -37.07 -7.36 44.88
C GLU A 833 -37.08 -8.71 44.17
N LYS A 834 -36.68 -9.77 44.87
CA LYS A 834 -36.84 -11.15 44.39
C LYS A 834 -38.32 -11.51 44.23
N ALA A 835 -39.17 -11.22 45.22
CA ALA A 835 -40.61 -11.49 45.11
C ALA A 835 -41.28 -10.67 43.99
N ARG A 836 -40.85 -9.42 43.76
CA ARG A 836 -41.31 -8.60 42.62
C ARG A 836 -40.91 -9.22 41.28
N ALA A 837 -39.70 -9.77 41.18
CA ALA A 837 -39.26 -10.51 40.01
C ALA A 837 -40.03 -11.84 39.84
N GLU A 838 -40.41 -12.49 40.94
CA GLU A 838 -41.17 -13.74 40.99
C GLU A 838 -42.68 -13.57 40.78
N GLN A 839 -43.32 -12.44 41.09
CA GLN A 839 -44.73 -12.18 40.76
C GLN A 839 -45.00 -12.23 39.25
N LYS A 840 -43.97 -12.00 38.43
CA LYS A 840 -44.00 -12.22 36.97
C LYS A 840 -44.11 -13.71 36.59
N TYR A 841 -43.90 -14.63 37.52
CA TYR A 841 -43.89 -16.09 37.36
C TYR A 841 -45.24 -16.75 37.64
N GLU A 842 -46.07 -16.22 38.55
CA GLU A 842 -47.42 -16.77 38.76
C GLU A 842 -48.29 -16.61 37.51
N ASN A 843 -48.23 -15.45 36.85
CA ASN A 843 -48.86 -15.23 35.54
C ASN A 843 -48.29 -16.14 34.43
N LEU A 844 -47.06 -16.66 34.60
CA LEU A 844 -46.38 -17.52 33.64
C LEU A 844 -46.87 -18.98 33.70
N LEU A 845 -47.31 -19.45 34.87
CA LEU A 845 -47.84 -20.82 35.04
C LEU A 845 -49.19 -21.00 34.34
N ASP A 846 -50.07 -20.00 34.41
CA ASP A 846 -51.33 -20.01 33.67
C ASP A 846 -51.10 -19.94 32.16
N GLU A 847 -50.11 -19.15 31.73
CA GLU A 847 -49.64 -19.10 30.34
C GLU A 847 -49.14 -20.48 29.87
N PHE A 848 -48.35 -21.19 30.70
CA PHE A 848 -47.85 -22.53 30.40
C PHE A 848 -48.96 -23.58 30.35
N ILE A 849 -49.89 -23.58 31.30
CA ILE A 849 -51.03 -24.51 31.31
C ILE A 849 -51.89 -24.31 30.06
N ASN A 850 -52.17 -23.06 29.69
CA ASN A 850 -52.90 -22.75 28.46
C ASN A 850 -52.13 -23.18 27.21
N TYR A 851 -50.81 -22.98 27.20
CA TYR A 851 -49.96 -23.43 26.11
C TYR A 851 -49.96 -24.97 25.96
N VAL A 852 -49.92 -25.74 27.06
CA VAL A 852 -50.07 -27.20 27.02
C VAL A 852 -51.42 -27.60 26.42
N LYS A 853 -52.51 -27.00 26.90
CA LYS A 853 -53.87 -27.29 26.39
C LYS A 853 -53.99 -27.04 24.88
N ASN A 854 -53.42 -25.95 24.40
CA ASN A 854 -53.50 -25.55 22.99
C ASN A 854 -52.60 -26.38 22.07
N ASN A 855 -51.57 -27.04 22.60
CA ASN A 855 -50.60 -27.81 21.81
C ASN A 855 -50.58 -29.30 22.18
N ASN A 856 -51.66 -29.81 22.78
CA ASN A 856 -51.77 -31.22 23.19
C ASN A 856 -51.63 -32.17 21.99
N GLY A 857 -50.78 -33.19 22.12
CA GLY A 857 -50.45 -34.16 21.08
C GLY A 857 -49.48 -33.66 20.00
N VAL A 858 -48.99 -32.41 20.10
CA VAL A 858 -48.07 -31.82 19.12
C VAL A 858 -46.63 -32.07 19.54
N ILE A 859 -45.79 -32.46 18.58
CA ILE A 859 -44.33 -32.49 18.75
C ILE A 859 -43.78 -31.15 18.28
N LYS A 860 -43.11 -30.41 19.17
CA LYS A 860 -42.43 -29.16 18.84
C LYS A 860 -40.94 -29.27 19.11
N GLU A 861 -40.14 -28.80 18.16
CA GLU A 861 -38.73 -28.53 18.38
C GLU A 861 -38.56 -27.32 19.31
N PHE A 862 -37.48 -27.30 20.09
CA PHE A 862 -37.24 -26.25 21.08
C PHE A 862 -37.27 -24.84 20.48
N TRP A 863 -36.78 -24.68 19.25
CA TRP A 863 -36.77 -23.39 18.57
C TRP A 863 -38.19 -22.89 18.23
N GLU A 864 -39.15 -23.78 17.98
CA GLU A 864 -40.56 -23.43 17.74
C GLU A 864 -41.22 -22.98 19.05
N ILE A 865 -40.91 -23.65 20.17
CA ILE A 865 -41.36 -23.24 21.50
C ILE A 865 -40.80 -21.86 21.86
N VAL A 866 -39.53 -21.59 21.54
CA VAL A 866 -38.92 -20.25 21.71
C VAL A 866 -39.64 -19.20 20.88
N GLN A 867 -40.00 -19.52 19.63
CA GLN A 867 -40.72 -18.62 18.75
C GLN A 867 -42.13 -18.30 19.31
N ASP A 868 -42.83 -19.30 19.83
CA ASP A 868 -44.19 -19.11 20.37
C ASP A 868 -44.22 -18.24 21.63
N PHE A 869 -43.26 -18.42 22.54
CA PHE A 869 -43.17 -17.60 23.76
C PHE A 869 -42.52 -16.23 23.52
N GLY A 870 -41.83 -16.05 22.38
CA GLY A 870 -41.04 -14.85 22.08
C GLY A 870 -39.86 -14.61 23.02
N ASP A 871 -39.58 -15.53 23.96
CA ASP A 871 -38.54 -15.42 24.97
C ASP A 871 -37.95 -16.80 25.29
N GLN A 872 -36.64 -16.92 25.11
CA GLN A 872 -35.93 -18.20 25.30
C GLN A 872 -35.91 -18.65 26.77
N GLY A 873 -35.89 -17.70 27.73
CA GLY A 873 -35.92 -18.03 29.15
C GLY A 873 -37.27 -18.59 29.58
N LYS A 874 -38.37 -18.03 29.08
CA LYS A 874 -39.71 -18.58 29.21
C LYS A 874 -39.81 -19.97 28.61
N ALA A 875 -39.30 -20.19 27.40
CA ALA A 875 -39.31 -21.51 26.76
C ALA A 875 -38.49 -22.55 27.57
N ASN A 876 -37.32 -22.19 28.08
CA ASN A 876 -36.52 -23.05 28.97
C ASN A 876 -37.30 -23.44 30.24
N ARG A 877 -37.96 -22.46 30.87
CA ARG A 877 -38.82 -22.66 32.04
C ARG A 877 -40.00 -23.56 31.72
N PHE A 878 -40.68 -23.33 30.60
CA PHE A 878 -41.80 -24.15 30.12
C PHE A 878 -41.37 -25.61 29.97
N VAL A 879 -40.34 -25.88 29.18
CA VAL A 879 -39.87 -27.26 28.93
C VAL A 879 -39.49 -27.96 30.22
N THR A 880 -38.79 -27.26 31.12
CA THR A 880 -38.38 -27.83 32.41
C THR A 880 -39.59 -28.15 33.29
N TRP A 881 -40.52 -27.20 33.44
CA TRP A 881 -41.75 -27.38 34.19
C TRP A 881 -42.62 -28.50 33.60
N CYS A 882 -42.77 -28.49 32.28
CA CYS A 882 -43.57 -29.43 31.50
C CYS A 882 -43.05 -30.86 31.63
N LEU A 883 -41.73 -31.08 31.52
CA LEU A 883 -41.11 -32.39 31.77
C LEU A 883 -41.24 -32.82 33.23
N GLN A 884 -41.04 -31.92 34.19
CA GLN A 884 -41.14 -32.22 35.62
C GLN A 884 -42.56 -32.59 36.05
N LYS A 885 -43.57 -31.99 35.42
CA LYS A 885 -44.99 -32.25 35.66
C LYS A 885 -45.57 -33.33 34.76
N ASN A 886 -44.75 -33.93 33.89
CA ASN A 886 -45.14 -34.93 32.89
C ASN A 886 -46.18 -34.43 31.86
N PHE A 887 -46.25 -33.12 31.62
CA PHE A 887 -47.04 -32.52 30.53
C PHE A 887 -46.31 -32.53 29.19
N CYS A 888 -45.10 -33.08 29.12
CA CYS A 888 -44.45 -33.41 27.86
C CYS A 888 -43.45 -34.53 28.04
N SER A 889 -43.07 -35.14 26.91
CA SER A 889 -42.03 -36.16 26.80
C SER A 889 -41.02 -35.76 25.73
N GLN A 890 -39.74 -36.02 25.97
CA GLN A 890 -38.68 -35.68 25.02
C GLN A 890 -38.61 -36.74 23.90
N ARG A 891 -38.73 -36.30 22.64
CA ARG A 891 -38.71 -37.14 21.43
C ARG A 891 -37.51 -36.78 20.53
N GLY A 892 -36.31 -36.78 21.09
CA GLY A 892 -35.08 -36.45 20.36
C GLY A 892 -34.18 -35.49 21.13
N ILE A 893 -33.18 -34.89 20.45
CA ILE A 893 -32.23 -33.97 21.11
C ILE A 893 -32.94 -32.67 21.54
N ASN A 894 -33.82 -32.12 20.70
CA ASN A 894 -34.48 -30.84 20.92
C ASN A 894 -36.01 -30.86 20.73
N ALA A 895 -36.63 -32.02 20.51
CA ALA A 895 -38.09 -32.14 20.29
C ALA A 895 -38.84 -32.61 21.54
N TYR A 896 -39.99 -31.99 21.79
CA TYR A 896 -40.86 -32.27 22.92
C TYR A 896 -42.28 -32.54 22.43
N GLU A 897 -42.80 -33.72 22.75
CA GLU A 897 -44.20 -34.08 22.55
C GLU A 897 -45.00 -33.60 23.77
N ILE A 898 -45.95 -32.68 23.56
CA ILE A 898 -46.73 -32.04 24.61
C ILE A 898 -47.99 -32.86 24.87
N HIS A 899 -48.29 -33.13 26.14
CA HIS A 899 -49.42 -33.93 26.61
C HIS A 899 -50.15 -33.19 27.73
N ALA A 900 -51.47 -33.05 27.61
CA ALA A 900 -52.31 -32.34 28.59
C ALA A 900 -52.65 -33.18 29.83
#